data_AF-A0A0Q4XN48-F1
#
_entry.id   AF-A0A0Q4XN48-F1
#
_cell.length_a   1.000
_cell.length_b   1.000
_cell.length_c   1.000
_cell.angle_alpha   90.00
_cell.angle_beta   90.00
_cell.angle_gamma   90.00
#
_symmetry.space_group_name_H-M   'P 1'
#
loop_
_entity.id
_entity.type
_entity.pdbx_description
1 polymer ?
#
loop_
_entity_poly.entity_id
_entity_poly.type
_entity_poly.pdbx_seq_one_letter_code
_entity_poly.pdbx_strand_id
1 'polypeptide(L)'
;MAVLRTGLGLQAAVTALFALVLLALPGEAAAPLYVSLSGLAMAGILLASGKLSAYLKVFVSVYGVGYLFLAGAKQLAAFSLLPTTLAALLPPSFAATGAVVFAGIVLAVSHLEPIRAITLIADPYFATTDKPTREIGPFRLFGSTEGKIGQRLVALSIFVTFAQVALQLRLNFWFRDLFNALQEYNADAFWYQLVWVFTPLATIWVVVGMFDTFVDASLHIRWRTWLTRSFYGRWLDAGTHYRVPFTDEHADNPDQRIQSDVNLFISQTTTLSIRLLSQAATLVSFMVILWGLSRDFVLPFTDTVVPGFLVWLVVGYAVVGTWLTHIIGRPLIGLDFRQEKVEADFRFSLARTRIYGEQIALLRGERAETVRLGSLFHEIVDNYLGIIVRRIKLGSFTLSYSQISVVFPYILAAPSYFLKKITLGQFQQTGDAFSSVQSSLSFFINSYVTIAAYRANTNRLSSFKRAMTKAEAIGGTGESLFQGNDTRGDVTAAGLTLGLPDGRTIVAADTLTISKGGATLLTGPSGSGKSTLFRAIAGIWPFGKGRIDLPKGQSALVLPQRPYIPLGTLRGAVVYPATTDQFSDDAIRDALAAAQLPQLVDRLDEVDAWDQRLSGGEQQRLAVARAVLAKPDWLFLDESTAALDEPTEAAIYRMLRARLPETTIVSIGHRSTLHALHDRRIDMRAGADGRFVPTPVAAE
;
A
#
# COMPACT_ATOMS: atom_id res chain seq x y z
N MET A 1 -8.21 -6.26 -35.95
CA MET A 1 -7.64 -4.89 -36.13
C MET A 1 -7.58 -4.06 -34.85
N ALA A 2 -8.59 -4.05 -33.96
CA ALA A 2 -8.57 -3.21 -32.75
C ALA A 2 -7.42 -3.53 -31.75
N VAL A 3 -7.04 -4.81 -31.61
CA VAL A 3 -5.97 -5.26 -30.70
C VAL A 3 -4.57 -4.76 -31.14
N LEU A 4 -4.36 -4.58 -32.45
CA LEU A 4 -3.09 -4.11 -33.04
C LEU A 4 -2.80 -2.62 -32.79
N ARG A 5 -3.80 -1.82 -32.38
CA ARG A 5 -3.62 -0.39 -32.04
C ARG A 5 -3.08 -0.16 -30.63
N THR A 6 -2.88 -1.23 -29.85
CA THR A 6 -2.24 -1.16 -28.54
C THR A 6 -0.72 -1.34 -28.67
N GLY A 7 0.07 -0.79 -27.74
CA GLY A 7 1.53 -0.94 -27.77
C GLY A 7 2.00 -2.40 -27.80
N LEU A 8 1.30 -3.29 -27.07
CA LEU A 8 1.54 -4.75 -27.08
C LEU A 8 1.13 -5.40 -28.41
N GLY A 9 0.06 -4.94 -29.04
CA GLY A 9 -0.38 -5.44 -30.34
C GLY A 9 0.63 -5.17 -31.45
N LEU A 10 1.20 -3.96 -31.48
CA LEU A 10 2.30 -3.64 -32.42
C LEU A 10 3.52 -4.52 -32.15
N GLN A 11 3.91 -4.65 -30.88
CA GLN A 11 5.04 -5.51 -30.48
C GLN A 11 4.79 -6.98 -30.89
N ALA A 12 3.57 -7.49 -30.73
CA ALA A 12 3.20 -8.84 -31.15
C ALA A 12 3.38 -9.04 -32.66
N ALA A 13 2.95 -8.06 -33.48
CA ALA A 13 3.12 -8.12 -34.93
C ALA A 13 4.60 -8.14 -35.33
N VAL A 14 5.43 -7.28 -34.71
CA VAL A 14 6.89 -7.27 -34.92
C VAL A 14 7.50 -8.62 -34.53
N THR A 15 7.08 -9.18 -33.38
CA THR A 15 7.59 -10.46 -32.89
C THR A 15 7.20 -11.62 -33.79
N ALA A 16 5.95 -11.65 -34.29
CA ALA A 16 5.48 -12.65 -35.24
C ALA A 16 6.23 -12.57 -36.57
N LEU A 17 6.39 -11.36 -37.12
CA LEU A 17 7.13 -11.14 -38.37
C LEU A 17 8.58 -11.60 -38.22
N PHE A 18 9.24 -11.22 -37.13
CA PHE A 18 10.61 -11.62 -36.86
C PHE A 18 10.74 -13.15 -36.71
N ALA A 19 9.81 -13.81 -36.02
CA ALA A 19 9.78 -15.26 -35.89
C ALA A 19 9.59 -15.97 -37.24
N LEU A 20 8.73 -15.45 -38.13
CA LEU A 20 8.55 -15.96 -39.48
C LEU A 20 9.81 -15.78 -40.33
N VAL A 21 10.51 -14.65 -40.20
CA VAL A 21 11.81 -14.42 -40.84
C VAL A 21 12.83 -15.45 -40.38
N LEU A 22 12.95 -15.70 -39.06
CA LEU A 22 13.86 -16.72 -38.53
C LEU A 22 13.54 -18.14 -39.05
N LEU A 23 12.26 -18.46 -39.26
CA LEU A 23 11.82 -19.73 -39.84
C LEU A 23 12.16 -19.85 -41.34
N ALA A 24 12.19 -18.74 -42.06
CA ALA A 24 12.42 -18.70 -43.50
C ALA A 24 13.91 -18.66 -43.89
N LEU A 25 14.82 -18.47 -42.94
CA LEU A 25 16.27 -18.41 -43.20
C LEU A 25 16.84 -19.82 -43.48
N PRO A 26 17.45 -20.05 -44.65
CA PRO A 26 18.05 -21.34 -44.99
C PRO A 26 19.52 -21.46 -44.55
N GLY A 27 20.01 -22.70 -44.37
CA GLY A 27 21.44 -23.03 -44.21
C GLY A 27 21.99 -22.94 -42.78
N GLU A 28 23.32 -22.86 -42.64
CA GLU A 28 24.03 -22.83 -41.34
C GLU A 28 23.72 -21.59 -40.47
N ALA A 29 23.10 -20.56 -41.07
CA ALA A 29 22.62 -19.38 -40.36
C ALA A 29 21.21 -19.57 -39.75
N ALA A 30 20.56 -20.72 -39.92
CA ALA A 30 19.22 -20.94 -39.39
C ALA A 30 19.21 -20.98 -37.85
N ALA A 31 18.35 -20.16 -37.24
CA ALA A 31 18.09 -20.26 -35.81
C ALA A 31 17.47 -21.63 -35.50
N PRO A 32 17.74 -22.22 -34.33
CA PRO A 32 17.12 -23.48 -33.95
C PRO A 32 15.59 -23.40 -34.01
N LEU A 33 14.93 -24.44 -34.53
CA LEU A 33 13.48 -24.46 -34.77
C LEU A 33 12.65 -24.04 -33.55
N TYR A 34 13.07 -24.47 -32.35
CA TYR A 34 12.39 -24.13 -31.10
C TYR A 34 12.43 -22.63 -30.78
N VAL A 35 13.48 -21.90 -31.19
CA VAL A 35 13.58 -20.44 -31.01
C VAL A 35 12.52 -19.76 -31.87
N SER A 36 12.48 -20.08 -33.16
CA SER A 36 11.53 -19.48 -34.10
C SER A 36 10.08 -19.80 -33.75
N LEU A 37 9.78 -21.06 -33.37
CA LEU A 37 8.44 -21.44 -32.88
C LEU A 37 8.07 -20.71 -31.58
N SER A 38 9.03 -20.53 -30.66
CA SER A 38 8.78 -19.78 -29.42
C SER A 38 8.48 -18.30 -29.69
N GLY A 39 9.01 -17.72 -30.77
CA GLY A 39 8.65 -16.36 -31.19
C GLY A 39 7.19 -16.21 -31.62
N LEU A 40 6.64 -17.20 -32.31
CA LEU A 40 5.20 -17.23 -32.63
C LEU A 40 4.35 -17.36 -31.36
N ALA A 41 4.76 -18.22 -30.43
CA ALA A 41 4.11 -18.33 -29.12
C ALA A 41 4.17 -17.00 -28.34
N MET A 42 5.31 -16.30 -28.36
CA MET A 42 5.48 -14.98 -27.74
C MET A 42 4.52 -13.94 -28.33
N ALA A 43 4.37 -13.92 -29.66
CA ALA A 43 3.40 -13.05 -30.31
C ALA A 43 1.96 -13.35 -29.85
N GLY A 44 1.60 -14.63 -29.72
CA GLY A 44 0.32 -15.05 -29.15
C GLY A 44 0.12 -14.57 -27.71
N ILE A 45 1.14 -14.71 -26.85
CA ILE A 45 1.12 -14.25 -25.46
C ILE A 45 0.94 -12.72 -25.39
N LEU A 46 1.65 -11.96 -26.22
CA LEU A 46 1.53 -10.50 -26.29
C LEU A 46 0.12 -10.05 -26.68
N LEU A 47 -0.53 -10.75 -27.63
CA LEU A 47 -1.92 -10.49 -28.03
C LEU A 47 -2.91 -10.83 -26.91
N ALA A 48 -2.74 -11.99 -26.26
CA ALA A 48 -3.58 -12.41 -25.14
C ALA A 48 -3.46 -11.47 -23.93
N SER A 49 -2.32 -10.79 -23.79
CA SER A 49 -2.00 -9.90 -22.67
C SER A 49 -2.66 -8.52 -22.75
N GLY A 50 -3.46 -8.23 -23.78
CA GLY A 50 -4.10 -6.93 -23.97
C GLY A 50 -4.99 -6.49 -22.80
N LYS A 51 -5.60 -7.44 -22.07
CA LYS A 51 -6.47 -7.18 -20.91
C LYS A 51 -5.75 -7.23 -19.55
N LEU A 52 -4.43 -7.47 -19.53
CA LEU A 52 -3.68 -7.50 -18.27
C LEU A 52 -3.63 -6.12 -17.60
N SER A 53 -3.34 -6.16 -16.30
CA SER A 53 -3.03 -5.01 -15.47
C SER A 53 -1.87 -4.20 -16.05
N ALA A 54 -1.86 -2.88 -15.81
CA ALA A 54 -0.82 -2.00 -16.35
C ALA A 54 0.57 -2.43 -15.85
N TYR A 55 0.65 -2.89 -14.60
CA TYR A 55 1.86 -3.43 -14.00
C TYR A 55 2.36 -4.71 -14.70
N LEU A 56 1.51 -5.73 -14.87
CA LEU A 56 1.94 -7.02 -15.48
C LEU A 56 2.22 -6.89 -16.98
N LYS A 57 1.59 -5.94 -17.68
CA LYS A 57 1.89 -5.64 -19.08
C LYS A 57 3.35 -5.25 -19.29
N VAL A 58 3.97 -4.55 -18.33
CA VAL A 58 5.38 -4.20 -18.40
C VAL A 58 6.26 -5.45 -18.44
N PHE A 59 5.98 -6.44 -17.58
CA PHE A 59 6.72 -7.70 -17.58
C PHE A 59 6.63 -8.41 -18.93
N VAL A 60 5.41 -8.65 -19.43
CA VAL A 60 5.21 -9.35 -20.71
C VAL A 60 5.85 -8.59 -21.88
N SER A 61 5.73 -7.26 -21.89
CA SER A 61 6.37 -6.41 -22.88
C SER A 61 7.91 -6.53 -22.84
N VAL A 62 8.53 -6.45 -21.66
CA VAL A 62 9.99 -6.56 -21.55
C VAL A 62 10.49 -7.96 -21.92
N TYR A 63 9.79 -9.03 -21.56
CA TYR A 63 10.15 -10.38 -22.04
C TYR A 63 10.06 -10.50 -23.57
N GLY A 64 9.08 -9.85 -24.19
CA GLY A 64 8.96 -9.82 -25.65
C GLY A 64 10.10 -9.06 -26.33
N VAL A 65 10.50 -7.92 -25.77
CA VAL A 65 11.68 -7.18 -26.24
C VAL A 65 12.95 -8.00 -26.00
N GLY A 66 13.05 -8.67 -24.85
CA GLY A 66 14.14 -9.58 -24.51
C GLY A 66 14.27 -10.72 -25.51
N TYR A 67 13.16 -11.36 -25.91
CA TYR A 67 13.16 -12.39 -26.96
C TYR A 67 13.73 -11.85 -28.27
N LEU A 68 13.23 -10.69 -28.75
CA LEU A 68 13.69 -10.06 -29.98
C LEU A 68 15.19 -9.73 -29.92
N PHE A 69 15.65 -9.18 -28.81
CA PHE A 69 17.05 -8.83 -28.60
C PHE A 69 17.95 -10.08 -28.60
N LEU A 70 17.59 -11.10 -27.81
CA LEU A 70 18.41 -12.31 -27.66
C LEU A 70 18.48 -13.12 -28.95
N ALA A 71 17.33 -13.36 -29.59
CA ALA A 71 17.27 -14.09 -30.84
C ALA A 71 17.89 -13.28 -31.99
N GLY A 72 17.65 -11.97 -32.04
CA GLY A 72 18.25 -11.07 -33.03
C GLY A 72 19.76 -10.95 -32.92
N ALA A 73 20.29 -10.77 -31.71
CA ALA A 73 21.73 -10.69 -31.50
C ALA A 73 22.43 -12.01 -31.88
N LYS A 74 21.84 -13.16 -31.55
CA LYS A 74 22.37 -14.46 -32.01
C LYS A 74 22.34 -14.59 -33.52
N GLN A 75 21.29 -14.12 -34.16
CA GLN A 75 21.18 -14.14 -35.62
C GLN A 75 22.23 -13.24 -36.28
N LEU A 76 22.46 -12.04 -35.74
CA LEU A 76 23.52 -11.14 -36.21
C LEU A 76 24.91 -11.76 -36.03
N ALA A 77 25.13 -12.48 -34.93
CA ALA A 77 26.36 -13.21 -34.69
C ALA A 77 26.55 -14.37 -35.70
N ALA A 78 25.47 -15.09 -36.05
CA ALA A 78 25.50 -16.14 -37.07
C ALA A 78 25.85 -15.58 -38.47
N PHE A 79 25.46 -14.33 -38.76
CA PHE A 79 25.87 -13.62 -39.97
C PHE A 79 27.25 -12.95 -39.88
N SER A 80 28.01 -13.16 -38.81
CA SER A 80 29.31 -12.51 -38.58
C SER A 80 29.26 -10.97 -38.58
N LEU A 81 28.09 -10.40 -38.29
CA LEU A 81 27.88 -8.93 -38.21
C LEU A 81 28.25 -8.36 -36.84
N LEU A 82 28.44 -9.22 -35.84
CA LEU A 82 28.92 -8.84 -34.51
C LEU A 82 30.41 -9.15 -34.37
N PRO A 83 31.21 -8.25 -33.75
CA PRO A 83 32.59 -8.56 -33.38
C PRO A 83 32.66 -9.87 -32.59
N THR A 84 33.67 -10.70 -32.86
CA THR A 84 33.85 -12.02 -32.21
C THR A 84 33.87 -11.92 -30.68
N THR A 85 34.40 -10.82 -30.15
CA THR A 85 34.40 -10.50 -28.72
C THR A 85 32.98 -10.30 -28.16
N LEU A 86 32.10 -9.62 -28.88
CA LEU A 86 30.69 -9.40 -28.49
C LEU A 86 29.85 -10.66 -28.71
N ALA A 87 30.10 -11.40 -29.80
CA ALA A 87 29.41 -12.65 -30.08
C ALA A 87 29.68 -13.72 -29.00
N ALA A 88 30.90 -13.75 -28.44
CA ALA A 88 31.28 -14.64 -27.34
C ALA A 88 30.58 -14.31 -26.02
N LEU A 89 30.08 -13.08 -25.85
CA LEU A 89 29.36 -12.64 -24.66
C LEU A 89 27.85 -12.93 -24.72
N LEU A 90 27.32 -13.37 -25.87
CA LEU A 90 25.90 -13.63 -26.02
C LEU A 90 25.48 -14.90 -25.28
N PRO A 91 24.38 -14.86 -24.50
CA PRO A 91 23.85 -16.04 -23.84
C PRO A 91 23.41 -17.09 -24.88
N PRO A 92 23.24 -18.36 -24.46
CA PRO A 92 22.83 -19.43 -25.35
C PRO A 92 21.46 -19.19 -26.00
N SER A 93 21.20 -19.85 -27.14
CA SER A 93 19.97 -19.67 -27.92
C SER A 93 18.67 -20.00 -27.16
N PHE A 94 18.70 -20.93 -26.19
CA PHE A 94 17.52 -21.24 -25.36
C PHE A 94 17.09 -20.08 -24.43
N ALA A 95 17.97 -19.11 -24.17
CA ALA A 95 17.64 -17.96 -23.31
C ALA A 95 16.49 -17.13 -23.90
N ALA A 96 16.42 -17.02 -25.23
CA ALA A 96 15.29 -16.40 -25.93
C ALA A 96 13.98 -17.14 -25.65
N THR A 97 13.98 -18.48 -25.73
CA THR A 97 12.82 -19.32 -25.40
C THR A 97 12.43 -19.22 -23.93
N GLY A 98 13.40 -19.07 -23.02
CA GLY A 98 13.15 -18.83 -21.59
C GLY A 98 12.31 -17.57 -21.35
N ALA A 99 12.59 -16.47 -22.06
CA ALA A 99 11.79 -15.25 -21.98
C ALA A 99 10.31 -15.49 -22.34
N VAL A 100 10.05 -16.35 -23.34
CA VAL A 100 8.69 -16.74 -23.75
C VAL A 100 7.98 -17.54 -22.67
N VAL A 101 8.68 -18.49 -22.04
CA VAL A 101 8.13 -19.28 -20.92
C VAL A 101 7.74 -18.35 -19.77
N PHE A 102 8.59 -17.39 -19.40
CA PHE A 102 8.28 -16.44 -18.34
C PHE A 102 7.10 -15.54 -18.68
N ALA A 103 7.02 -15.03 -19.90
CA ALA A 103 5.85 -14.29 -20.36
C ALA A 103 4.56 -15.13 -20.24
N GLY A 104 4.63 -16.42 -20.56
CA GLY A 104 3.54 -17.38 -20.38
C GLY A 104 3.16 -17.59 -18.92
N ILE A 105 4.14 -17.70 -18.02
CA ILE A 105 3.91 -17.82 -16.57
C ILE A 105 3.21 -16.55 -16.04
N VAL A 106 3.66 -15.36 -16.45
CA VAL A 106 3.01 -14.09 -16.04
C VAL A 106 1.54 -14.08 -16.48
N LEU A 107 1.26 -14.50 -17.71
CA LEU A 107 -0.11 -14.60 -18.23
C LEU A 107 -0.94 -15.66 -17.50
N ALA A 108 -0.37 -16.80 -17.14
CA ALA A 108 -1.08 -17.83 -16.38
C ALA A 108 -1.42 -17.33 -14.95
N VAL A 109 -0.41 -16.80 -14.27
CA VAL A 109 -0.49 -16.34 -12.87
C VAL A 109 -1.41 -15.12 -12.72
N SER A 110 -1.58 -14.28 -13.76
CA SER A 110 -2.49 -13.14 -13.72
C SER A 110 -3.97 -13.52 -13.50
N HIS A 111 -4.33 -14.79 -13.72
CA HIS A 111 -5.69 -15.28 -13.51
C HIS A 111 -5.96 -15.69 -12.06
N LEU A 112 -4.92 -15.81 -11.23
CA LEU A 112 -5.04 -16.19 -9.82
C LEU A 112 -5.61 -15.03 -8.99
N GLU A 113 -6.53 -15.34 -8.08
CA GLU A 113 -7.17 -14.35 -7.20
C GLU A 113 -6.18 -13.48 -6.41
N PRO A 114 -5.10 -14.02 -5.80
CA PRO A 114 -4.16 -13.20 -5.04
C PRO A 114 -3.47 -12.15 -5.91
N ILE A 115 -3.18 -12.48 -7.17
CA ILE A 115 -2.50 -11.59 -8.11
C ILE A 115 -3.46 -10.49 -8.56
N ARG A 116 -4.74 -10.82 -8.79
CA ARG A 116 -5.77 -9.83 -9.06
C ARG A 116 -5.90 -8.84 -7.89
N ALA A 117 -5.92 -9.32 -6.65
CA ALA A 117 -5.98 -8.46 -5.46
C ALA A 117 -4.80 -7.50 -5.36
N ILE A 118 -3.58 -7.96 -5.67
CA ILE A 118 -2.37 -7.13 -5.75
C ILE A 118 -2.53 -6.06 -6.85
N THR A 119 -2.92 -6.47 -8.06
CA THR A 119 -3.05 -5.54 -9.19
C THR A 119 -4.14 -4.49 -8.96
N LEU A 120 -5.22 -4.82 -8.23
CA LEU A 120 -6.27 -3.86 -7.86
C LEU A 120 -5.76 -2.73 -6.95
N ILE A 121 -4.66 -2.95 -6.22
CA ILE A 121 -4.00 -1.93 -5.39
C ILE A 121 -2.91 -1.21 -6.19
N ALA A 122 -2.16 -1.94 -7.02
CA ALA A 122 -1.02 -1.41 -7.77
C ALA A 122 -1.39 -0.58 -9.01
N ASP A 123 -2.35 -1.05 -9.81
CA ASP A 123 -2.67 -0.48 -11.13
C ASP A 123 -3.03 1.00 -11.14
N PRO A 124 -3.77 1.54 -10.15
CA PRO A 124 -4.10 2.96 -10.15
C PRO A 124 -2.86 3.87 -10.29
N TYR A 125 -1.72 3.49 -9.71
CA TYR A 125 -0.46 4.23 -9.89
C TYR A 125 0.07 4.10 -11.33
N PHE A 126 0.18 2.88 -11.86
CA PHE A 126 0.74 2.67 -13.20
C PHE A 126 -0.17 3.14 -14.33
N ALA A 127 -1.46 3.34 -14.07
CA ALA A 127 -2.45 3.85 -15.03
C ALA A 127 -2.68 5.36 -14.92
N THR A 128 -2.17 6.03 -13.89
CA THR A 128 -2.46 7.45 -13.67
C THR A 128 -1.90 8.36 -14.77
N THR A 129 -2.68 9.40 -15.09
CA THR A 129 -2.30 10.51 -15.96
C THR A 129 -1.84 11.74 -15.19
N ASP A 130 -1.70 11.63 -13.87
CA ASP A 130 -1.27 12.74 -13.02
C ASP A 130 0.13 13.23 -13.39
N LYS A 131 0.30 14.56 -13.30
CA LYS A 131 1.59 15.22 -13.50
C LYS A 131 2.54 14.86 -12.34
N PRO A 132 3.86 14.79 -12.60
CA PRO A 132 4.83 14.53 -11.55
C PRO A 132 4.78 15.57 -10.42
N THR A 133 4.60 15.12 -9.18
CA THR A 133 4.37 15.99 -8.02
C THR A 133 5.65 16.62 -7.44
N ARG A 134 6.81 15.98 -7.63
CA ARG A 134 8.14 16.50 -7.23
C ARG A 134 9.25 15.90 -8.11
N GLU A 135 10.34 16.64 -8.28
CA GLU A 135 11.53 16.16 -8.99
C GLU A 135 12.29 15.14 -8.13
N ILE A 136 11.93 13.87 -8.28
CA ILE A 136 12.66 12.75 -7.67
C ILE A 136 13.60 12.17 -8.75
N GLY A 137 14.84 12.66 -8.76
CA GLY A 137 15.91 12.18 -9.65
C GLY A 137 15.79 12.60 -11.13
N PRO A 138 16.72 12.13 -11.99
CA PRO A 138 16.81 12.51 -13.40
C PRO A 138 15.74 11.84 -14.30
N PHE A 139 14.86 11.00 -13.74
CA PHE A 139 13.87 10.21 -14.48
C PHE A 139 12.69 11.01 -15.04
N ARG A 140 12.74 12.35 -15.03
CA ARG A 140 11.73 13.20 -15.69
C ARG A 140 11.62 12.92 -17.20
N LEU A 141 12.73 12.55 -17.83
CA LEU A 141 12.77 12.17 -19.24
C LEU A 141 11.99 10.87 -19.53
N PHE A 142 11.62 10.11 -18.49
CA PHE A 142 10.93 8.83 -18.63
C PHE A 142 9.41 8.99 -18.84
N GLY A 143 8.86 10.20 -18.84
CA GLY A 143 7.47 10.39 -19.24
C GLY A 143 6.86 11.68 -18.76
N SER A 144 5.71 12.03 -19.35
CA SER A 144 4.92 13.20 -18.96
C SER A 144 3.96 12.94 -17.80
N THR A 145 3.74 11.67 -17.42
CA THR A 145 2.83 11.26 -16.35
C THR A 145 3.52 10.31 -15.37
N GLU A 146 3.12 10.33 -14.10
CA GLU A 146 3.66 9.43 -13.07
C GLU A 146 3.50 7.96 -13.46
N GLY A 147 2.36 7.57 -14.03
CA GLY A 147 2.12 6.19 -14.46
C GLY A 147 3.12 5.71 -15.53
N LYS A 148 3.43 6.57 -16.52
CA LYS A 148 4.43 6.24 -17.57
C LYS A 148 5.85 6.15 -17.00
N ILE A 149 6.21 7.06 -16.10
CA ILE A 149 7.51 7.02 -15.42
C ILE A 149 7.63 5.71 -14.62
N GLY A 150 6.60 5.36 -13.84
CA GLY A 150 6.56 4.12 -13.08
C GLY A 150 6.70 2.87 -13.95
N GLN A 151 5.96 2.80 -15.07
CA GLN A 151 6.08 1.67 -16.01
C GLN A 151 7.50 1.54 -16.59
N ARG A 152 8.14 2.65 -16.96
CA ARG A 152 9.52 2.64 -17.50
C ARG A 152 10.56 2.31 -16.43
N LEU A 153 10.37 2.74 -15.19
CA LEU A 153 11.24 2.35 -14.07
C LEU A 153 11.15 0.85 -13.77
N VAL A 154 9.96 0.26 -13.80
CA VAL A 154 9.80 -1.21 -13.71
C VAL A 154 10.49 -1.90 -14.88
N ALA A 155 10.32 -1.41 -16.10
CA ALA A 155 11.01 -1.97 -17.27
C ALA A 155 12.54 -1.88 -17.15
N LEU A 156 13.04 -0.75 -16.65
CA LEU A 156 14.47 -0.54 -16.40
C LEU A 156 14.99 -1.47 -15.31
N SER A 157 14.24 -1.66 -14.22
CA SER A 157 14.62 -2.59 -13.16
C SER A 157 14.68 -4.04 -13.66
N ILE A 158 13.73 -4.45 -14.50
CA ILE A 158 13.77 -5.76 -15.18
C ILE A 158 15.02 -5.89 -16.05
N PHE A 159 15.36 -4.85 -16.82
CA PHE A 159 16.56 -4.84 -17.66
C PHE A 159 17.84 -4.95 -16.82
N VAL A 160 17.94 -4.17 -15.74
CA VAL A 160 19.07 -4.20 -14.79
C VAL A 160 19.21 -5.59 -14.15
N THR A 161 18.09 -6.21 -13.79
CA THR A 161 18.06 -7.59 -13.26
C THR A 161 18.64 -8.59 -14.26
N PHE A 162 18.26 -8.50 -15.54
CA PHE A 162 18.85 -9.37 -16.58
C PHE A 162 20.33 -9.09 -16.80
N ALA A 163 20.77 -7.83 -16.72
CA ALA A 163 22.18 -7.49 -16.81
C ALA A 163 22.98 -8.10 -15.64
N GLN A 164 22.45 -8.08 -14.42
CA GLN A 164 23.06 -8.75 -13.27
C GLN A 164 23.18 -10.26 -13.48
N VAL A 165 22.13 -10.93 -13.97
CA VAL A 165 22.18 -12.37 -14.28
C VAL A 165 23.21 -12.67 -15.38
N ALA A 166 23.29 -11.84 -16.42
CA ALA A 166 24.29 -11.99 -17.48
C ALA A 166 25.73 -11.82 -16.95
N LEU A 167 25.95 -10.83 -16.07
CA LEU A 167 27.24 -10.65 -15.41
C LEU A 167 27.58 -11.85 -14.51
N GLN A 168 26.60 -12.40 -13.79
CA GLN A 168 26.79 -13.57 -12.94
C GLN A 168 27.23 -14.79 -13.75
N LEU A 169 26.61 -15.01 -14.93
CA LEU A 169 27.03 -16.06 -15.86
C LEU A 169 28.44 -15.82 -16.38
N ARG A 170 28.77 -14.57 -16.74
CA ARG A 170 30.11 -14.24 -17.24
C ARG A 170 31.19 -14.47 -16.17
N LEU A 171 30.91 -14.13 -14.92
CA LEU A 171 31.79 -14.40 -13.78
C LEU A 171 31.97 -15.91 -13.56
N ASN A 172 30.92 -16.72 -13.73
CA ASN A 172 31.05 -18.18 -13.63
C ASN A 172 32.02 -18.76 -14.68
N PHE A 173 31.98 -18.29 -15.94
CA PHE A 173 32.96 -18.68 -16.94
C PHE A 173 34.36 -18.15 -16.65
N TRP A 174 34.47 -16.94 -16.11
CA TRP A 174 35.74 -16.37 -15.70
C TRP A 174 36.42 -17.21 -14.60
N PHE A 175 35.67 -17.67 -13.58
CA PHE A 175 36.20 -18.56 -12.56
C PHE A 175 36.74 -19.86 -13.15
N ARG A 176 36.02 -20.49 -14.09
CA ARG A 176 36.50 -21.67 -14.80
C ARG A 176 37.85 -21.42 -15.46
N ASP A 177 37.98 -20.33 -16.20
CA ASP A 177 39.19 -20.00 -16.95
C ASP A 177 40.36 -19.66 -16.01
N LEU A 178 40.10 -18.99 -14.89
CA LEU A 178 41.07 -18.71 -13.84
C LEU A 178 41.63 -20.00 -13.22
N PHE A 179 40.76 -20.95 -12.85
CA PHE A 179 41.17 -22.23 -12.27
C PHE A 179 41.89 -23.14 -13.27
N ASN A 180 41.56 -23.06 -14.56
CA ASN A 180 42.33 -23.74 -15.61
C ASN A 180 43.76 -23.18 -15.70
N ALA A 181 43.91 -21.85 -15.68
CA ALA A 181 45.24 -21.22 -15.68
C ALA A 181 46.08 -21.63 -14.47
N LEU A 182 45.46 -21.77 -13.29
CA LEU A 182 46.13 -22.29 -12.09
C LEU A 182 46.55 -23.76 -12.23
N GLN A 183 45.67 -24.62 -12.76
CA GLN A 183 46.00 -26.03 -12.99
C GLN A 183 47.18 -26.20 -13.96
N GLU A 184 47.24 -25.36 -14.99
CA GLU A 184 48.28 -25.38 -16.03
C GLU A 184 49.55 -24.62 -15.61
N TYR A 185 49.58 -24.02 -14.42
CA TYR A 185 50.66 -23.14 -13.95
C TYR A 185 50.98 -21.98 -14.93
N ASN A 186 49.96 -21.51 -15.66
CA ASN A 186 50.10 -20.46 -16.67
C ASN A 186 49.92 -19.07 -16.05
N ALA A 187 51.05 -18.45 -15.66
CA ALA A 187 51.07 -17.14 -15.01
C ALA A 187 50.52 -16.01 -15.89
N ASP A 188 50.82 -16.01 -17.18
CA ASP A 188 50.39 -14.97 -18.11
C ASP A 188 48.86 -14.98 -18.28
N ALA A 189 48.28 -16.17 -18.45
CA ALA A 189 46.84 -16.34 -18.50
C ALA A 189 46.17 -15.93 -17.17
N PHE A 190 46.76 -16.28 -16.03
CA PHE A 190 46.26 -15.90 -14.72
C PHE A 190 46.18 -14.37 -14.54
N TRP A 191 47.27 -13.65 -14.81
CA TRP A 191 47.28 -12.18 -14.70
C TRP A 191 46.37 -11.50 -15.72
N TYR A 192 46.28 -12.07 -16.93
CA TYR A 192 45.33 -11.57 -17.93
C TYR A 192 43.87 -11.68 -17.45
N GLN A 193 43.48 -12.84 -16.89
CA GLN A 193 42.13 -13.03 -16.34
C GLN A 193 41.84 -12.07 -15.18
N LEU A 194 42.82 -11.80 -14.31
CA LEU A 194 42.61 -10.92 -13.15
C LEU A 194 42.55 -9.43 -13.55
N VAL A 195 43.51 -8.95 -14.34
CA VAL A 195 43.64 -7.51 -14.63
C VAL A 195 42.68 -7.10 -15.75
N TRP A 196 42.67 -7.84 -16.85
CA TRP A 196 41.98 -7.40 -18.07
C TRP A 196 40.54 -7.94 -18.19
N VAL A 197 40.20 -9.03 -17.50
CA VAL A 197 38.84 -9.59 -17.53
C VAL A 197 38.08 -9.27 -16.25
N PHE A 198 38.62 -9.57 -15.07
CA PHE A 198 37.91 -9.39 -13.80
C PHE A 198 37.71 -7.92 -13.43
N THR A 199 38.75 -7.08 -13.52
CA THR A 199 38.64 -5.67 -13.07
C THR A 199 37.54 -4.89 -13.80
N PRO A 200 37.40 -4.96 -15.14
CA PRO A 200 36.26 -4.34 -15.83
C PRO A 200 34.91 -4.96 -15.45
N LEU A 201 34.82 -6.29 -15.34
CA LEU A 201 33.57 -6.96 -14.96
C LEU A 201 33.12 -6.58 -13.55
N ALA A 202 34.03 -6.54 -12.59
CA ALA A 202 33.77 -6.11 -11.22
C ALA A 202 33.34 -4.63 -11.17
N THR A 203 33.99 -3.77 -11.96
CA THR A 203 33.60 -2.35 -12.06
C THR A 203 32.17 -2.22 -12.59
N ILE A 204 31.82 -2.92 -13.67
CA ILE A 204 30.47 -2.93 -14.24
C ILE A 204 29.46 -3.49 -13.22
N TRP A 205 29.81 -4.56 -12.52
CA TRP A 205 28.95 -5.14 -11.48
C TRP A 205 28.59 -4.12 -10.39
N VAL A 206 29.58 -3.38 -9.88
CA VAL A 206 29.35 -2.33 -8.87
C VAL A 206 28.47 -1.21 -9.43
N VAL A 207 28.76 -0.72 -10.64
CA VAL A 207 27.97 0.35 -11.29
C VAL A 207 26.51 -0.08 -11.48
N VAL A 208 26.29 -1.30 -11.98
CA VAL A 208 24.94 -1.85 -12.18
C VAL A 208 24.21 -2.01 -10.84
N GLY A 209 24.88 -2.46 -9.79
CA GLY A 209 24.30 -2.58 -8.44
C GLY A 209 23.93 -1.22 -7.81
N MET A 210 24.78 -0.20 -7.97
CA MET A 210 24.46 1.17 -7.53
C MET A 210 23.27 1.73 -8.31
N PHE A 211 23.25 1.50 -9.62
CA PHE A 211 22.15 1.95 -10.48
C PHE A 211 20.83 1.25 -10.13
N ASP A 212 20.86 -0.05 -9.86
CA ASP A 212 19.69 -0.82 -9.38
C ASP A 212 19.10 -0.21 -8.10
N THR A 213 19.96 0.05 -7.11
CA THR A 213 19.57 0.68 -5.84
C THR A 213 18.88 2.03 -6.07
N PHE A 214 19.41 2.84 -7.00
CA PHE A 214 18.84 4.13 -7.33
C PHE A 214 17.49 4.03 -8.05
N VAL A 215 17.34 3.07 -8.97
CA VAL A 215 16.08 2.82 -9.69
C VAL A 215 14.99 2.32 -8.73
N ASP A 216 15.30 1.36 -7.86
CA ASP A 216 14.37 0.82 -6.87
C ASP A 216 13.91 1.90 -5.89
N ALA A 217 14.85 2.64 -5.29
CA ALA A 217 14.52 3.73 -4.36
C ALA A 217 13.63 4.81 -5.02
N SER A 218 13.91 5.15 -6.29
CA SER A 218 13.14 6.13 -7.06
C SER A 218 11.72 5.66 -7.35
N LEU A 219 11.55 4.40 -7.77
CA LEU A 219 10.23 3.80 -7.98
C LEU A 219 9.45 3.75 -6.66
N HIS A 220 10.09 3.31 -5.58
CA HIS A 220 9.48 3.15 -4.26
C HIS A 220 8.89 4.46 -3.73
N ILE A 221 9.67 5.55 -3.73
CA ILE A 221 9.18 6.83 -3.19
C ILE A 221 8.10 7.48 -4.07
N ARG A 222 8.18 7.36 -5.40
CA ARG A 222 7.17 7.89 -6.32
C ARG A 222 5.85 7.17 -6.16
N TRP A 223 5.90 5.83 -6.14
CA TRP A 223 4.72 5.00 -5.93
C TRP A 223 4.11 5.27 -4.55
N ARG A 224 4.94 5.35 -3.50
CA ARG A 224 4.47 5.66 -2.14
C ARG A 224 3.79 7.01 -2.06
N THR A 225 4.40 8.05 -2.64
CA THR A 225 3.85 9.42 -2.66
C THR A 225 2.44 9.43 -3.25
N TRP A 226 2.27 8.79 -4.41
CA TRP A 226 0.99 8.74 -5.10
C TRP A 226 -0.04 7.89 -4.34
N LEU A 227 0.33 6.68 -3.92
CA LEU A 227 -0.61 5.73 -3.32
C LEU A 227 -1.06 6.21 -1.93
N THR A 228 -0.15 6.71 -1.10
CA THR A 228 -0.51 7.29 0.21
C THR A 228 -1.45 8.48 0.03
N ARG A 229 -1.18 9.37 -0.95
CA ARG A 229 -2.06 10.51 -1.28
C ARG A 229 -3.45 10.09 -1.74
N SER A 230 -3.53 9.07 -2.58
CA SER A 230 -4.81 8.51 -3.02
C SER A 230 -5.61 7.96 -1.83
N PHE A 231 -4.97 7.25 -0.90
CA PHE A 231 -5.64 6.65 0.26
C PHE A 231 -6.13 7.69 1.27
N TYR A 232 -5.27 8.60 1.75
CA TYR A 232 -5.73 9.61 2.72
C TYR A 232 -6.71 10.61 2.09
N GLY A 233 -6.53 10.91 0.79
CA GLY A 233 -7.42 11.81 0.06
C GLY A 233 -8.84 11.25 0.01
N ARG A 234 -8.99 9.99 -0.40
CA ARG A 234 -10.30 9.31 -0.41
C ARG A 234 -10.87 9.11 0.99
N TRP A 235 -10.04 8.74 1.96
CA TRP A 235 -10.49 8.51 3.33
C TRP A 235 -11.07 9.78 3.98
N LEU A 236 -10.45 10.94 3.75
CA LEU A 236 -10.93 12.21 4.30
C LEU A 236 -12.05 12.86 3.48
N ASP A 237 -12.32 12.38 2.28
CA ASP A 237 -13.32 12.98 1.39
C ASP A 237 -14.76 12.62 1.77
N ALA A 238 -15.68 13.57 1.58
CA ALA A 238 -17.14 13.44 1.75
C ALA A 238 -17.62 12.73 3.03
N GLY A 239 -16.87 12.82 4.14
CA GLY A 239 -17.21 12.17 5.42
C GLY A 239 -16.95 10.66 5.45
N THR A 240 -16.18 10.12 4.50
CA THR A 240 -15.86 8.68 4.42
C THR A 240 -15.22 8.17 5.70
N HIS A 241 -14.28 8.90 6.29
CA HIS A 241 -13.64 8.57 7.57
C HIS A 241 -14.61 8.37 8.72
N TYR A 242 -15.74 9.09 8.74
CA TYR A 242 -16.79 8.95 9.74
C TYR A 242 -17.66 7.71 9.49
N ARG A 243 -17.87 7.34 8.23
CA ARG A 243 -18.77 6.24 7.83
C ARG A 243 -18.10 4.86 7.80
N VAL A 244 -16.79 4.78 7.61
CA VAL A 244 -16.04 3.50 7.58
C VAL A 244 -16.31 2.60 8.80
N PRO A 245 -16.33 3.11 10.06
CA PRO A 245 -16.63 2.28 11.24
C PRO A 245 -18.03 1.66 11.26
N PHE A 246 -18.96 2.17 10.45
CA PHE A 246 -20.32 1.65 10.33
C PHE A 246 -20.47 0.56 9.27
N THR A 247 -19.39 0.24 8.55
CA THR A 247 -19.43 -0.82 7.54
C THR A 247 -19.18 -2.20 8.18
N ASP A 248 -19.76 -3.25 7.61
CA ASP A 248 -19.53 -4.63 8.08
C ASP A 248 -18.10 -5.15 7.80
N GLU A 249 -17.25 -4.34 7.15
CA GLU A 249 -15.84 -4.68 6.96
C GLU A 249 -15.02 -4.17 8.14
N HIS A 250 -14.24 -5.07 8.74
CA HIS A 250 -13.33 -4.77 9.85
C HIS A 250 -12.15 -3.93 9.35
N ALA A 251 -12.37 -2.63 9.19
CA ALA A 251 -11.39 -1.65 8.76
C ALA A 251 -10.74 -0.96 9.96
N ASP A 252 -10.08 -1.74 10.81
CA ASP A 252 -9.40 -1.23 11.99
C ASP A 252 -8.09 -0.51 11.60
N ASN A 253 -7.80 0.57 12.34
CA ASN A 253 -6.54 1.34 12.33
C ASN A 253 -6.17 1.93 10.94
N PRO A 254 -6.98 2.85 10.38
CA PRO A 254 -6.72 3.48 9.08
C PRO A 254 -5.35 4.19 9.01
N ASP A 255 -4.87 4.72 10.14
CA ASP A 255 -3.55 5.31 10.30
C ASP A 255 -2.42 4.30 9.99
N GLN A 256 -2.50 3.08 10.53
CA GLN A 256 -1.56 2.00 10.24
C GLN A 256 -1.64 1.58 8.77
N ARG A 257 -2.85 1.52 8.20
CA ARG A 257 -3.06 1.16 6.79
C ARG A 257 -2.35 2.13 5.86
N ILE A 258 -2.52 3.42 6.09
CA ILE A 258 -1.98 4.49 5.23
C ILE A 258 -0.47 4.64 5.40
N GLN A 259 0.05 4.54 6.64
CA GLN A 259 1.45 4.84 6.94
C GLN A 259 2.38 3.64 6.68
N SER A 260 2.04 2.45 7.20
CA SER A 260 2.94 1.29 7.24
C SER A 260 2.59 0.27 6.16
N ASP A 261 1.33 -0.16 6.09
CA ASP A 261 0.91 -1.24 5.20
C ASP A 261 1.10 -0.86 3.71
N VAL A 262 0.82 0.39 3.32
CA VAL A 262 1.13 0.91 1.96
C VAL A 262 2.62 0.79 1.63
N ASN A 263 3.50 1.17 2.57
CA ASN A 263 4.94 1.10 2.36
C ASN A 263 5.44 -0.35 2.25
N LEU A 264 4.94 -1.22 3.13
CA LEU A 264 5.24 -2.65 3.10
C LEU A 264 4.75 -3.30 1.82
N PHE A 265 3.55 -2.94 1.35
CA PHE A 265 2.97 -3.49 0.13
C PHE A 265 3.85 -3.16 -1.09
N ILE A 266 4.27 -1.90 -1.22
CA ILE A 266 5.13 -1.47 -2.33
C ILE A 266 6.47 -2.23 -2.29
N SER A 267 7.15 -2.22 -1.13
CA SER A 267 8.44 -2.90 -0.95
C SER A 267 8.34 -4.40 -1.24
N GLN A 268 7.32 -5.07 -0.71
CA GLN A 268 7.10 -6.51 -0.93
C GLN A 268 6.75 -6.81 -2.39
N THR A 269 5.96 -5.96 -3.04
CA THR A 269 5.59 -6.13 -4.46
C THR A 269 6.80 -6.00 -5.36
N THR A 270 7.61 -4.94 -5.23
CA THR A 270 8.81 -4.75 -6.05
C THR A 270 9.83 -5.86 -5.77
N THR A 271 10.11 -6.13 -4.50
CA THR A 271 11.09 -7.15 -4.11
C THR A 271 10.71 -8.55 -4.60
N LEU A 272 9.48 -9.01 -4.35
CA LEU A 272 9.10 -10.38 -4.71
C LEU A 272 9.00 -10.57 -6.23
N SER A 273 8.46 -9.60 -6.97
CA SER A 273 8.32 -9.69 -8.43
C SER A 273 9.68 -9.69 -9.13
N ILE A 274 10.57 -8.77 -8.78
CA ILE A 274 11.91 -8.65 -9.37
C ILE A 274 12.79 -9.84 -8.96
N ARG A 275 12.78 -10.23 -7.68
CA ARG A 275 13.58 -11.39 -7.22
C ARG A 275 13.10 -12.69 -7.84
N LEU A 276 11.78 -12.92 -7.94
CA LEU A 276 11.26 -14.13 -8.58
C LEU A 276 11.74 -14.21 -10.04
N LEU A 277 11.70 -13.09 -10.76
CA LEU A 277 12.24 -12.99 -12.11
C LEU A 277 13.75 -13.30 -12.15
N SER A 278 14.54 -12.65 -11.30
CA SER A 278 15.99 -12.89 -11.20
C SER A 278 16.30 -14.37 -10.96
N GLN A 279 15.64 -14.98 -9.98
CA GLN A 279 15.84 -16.40 -9.64
C GLN A 279 15.44 -17.33 -10.78
N ALA A 280 14.39 -17.00 -11.51
CA ALA A 280 13.96 -17.82 -12.63
C ALA A 280 14.94 -17.71 -13.82
N ALA A 281 15.46 -16.51 -14.11
CA ALA A 281 16.48 -16.30 -15.12
C ALA A 281 17.81 -17.01 -14.75
N THR A 282 18.24 -16.92 -13.50
CA THR A 282 19.39 -17.66 -12.95
C THR A 282 19.19 -19.16 -13.07
N LEU A 283 18.02 -19.68 -12.65
CA LEU A 283 17.68 -21.10 -12.72
C LEU A 283 17.83 -21.64 -14.15
N VAL A 284 17.20 -21.00 -15.14
CA VAL A 284 17.28 -21.43 -16.54
C VAL A 284 18.71 -21.41 -17.05
N SER A 285 19.45 -20.34 -16.74
CA SER A 285 20.81 -20.17 -17.27
C SER A 285 21.78 -21.19 -16.69
N PHE A 286 21.74 -21.42 -15.37
CA PHE A 286 22.62 -22.38 -14.70
C PHE A 286 22.16 -23.84 -14.87
N MET A 287 20.87 -24.10 -15.06
CA MET A 287 20.39 -25.44 -15.41
C MET A 287 21.01 -25.94 -16.72
N VAL A 288 21.16 -25.07 -17.73
CA VAL A 288 21.77 -25.51 -18.99
C VAL A 288 23.28 -25.69 -18.88
N ILE A 289 23.97 -24.83 -18.13
CA ILE A 289 25.40 -25.06 -17.82
C ILE A 289 25.56 -26.41 -17.13
N LEU A 290 24.75 -26.67 -16.10
CA LEU A 290 24.80 -27.92 -15.34
C LEU A 290 24.44 -29.14 -16.20
N TRP A 291 23.45 -29.02 -17.09
CA TRP A 291 23.09 -30.06 -18.05
C TRP A 291 24.26 -30.36 -19.00
N GLY A 292 24.91 -29.32 -19.53
CA GLY A 292 26.08 -29.48 -20.41
C GLY A 292 27.25 -30.17 -19.71
N LEU A 293 27.55 -29.78 -18.47
CA LEU A 293 28.61 -30.39 -17.65
C LEU A 293 28.29 -31.83 -17.22
N SER A 294 27.01 -32.20 -17.15
CA SER A 294 26.56 -33.53 -16.71
C SER A 294 26.02 -34.42 -17.83
N ARG A 295 26.23 -34.05 -19.10
CA ARG A 295 25.75 -34.85 -20.26
C ARG A 295 26.40 -36.23 -20.31
N ASP A 296 27.72 -36.26 -20.13
CA ASP A 296 28.55 -37.48 -20.26
C ASP A 296 28.98 -38.00 -18.88
N PHE A 297 28.19 -37.69 -17.86
CA PHE A 297 28.51 -38.02 -16.48
C PHE A 297 28.28 -39.51 -16.21
N VAL A 298 29.33 -40.21 -15.79
CA VAL A 298 29.27 -41.61 -15.41
C VAL A 298 28.94 -41.68 -13.92
N LEU A 299 27.88 -42.41 -13.57
CA LEU A 299 27.50 -42.63 -12.18
C LEU A 299 28.63 -43.33 -11.42
N PRO A 300 29.03 -42.85 -10.22
CA PRO A 300 30.07 -43.50 -9.43
C PRO A 300 29.76 -44.98 -9.24
N PHE A 301 30.77 -45.84 -9.42
CA PHE A 301 30.68 -47.30 -9.26
C PHE A 301 29.80 -48.04 -10.29
N THR A 302 29.40 -47.38 -11.39
CA THR A 302 28.68 -48.00 -12.51
C THR A 302 29.20 -47.51 -13.85
N ASP A 303 28.94 -48.23 -14.95
CA ASP A 303 29.26 -47.77 -16.31
C ASP A 303 28.10 -47.05 -17.00
N THR A 304 27.05 -46.69 -16.24
CA THR A 304 25.83 -46.09 -16.81
C THR A 304 25.94 -44.57 -16.86
N VAL A 305 25.77 -44.01 -18.05
CA VAL A 305 25.67 -42.55 -18.25
C VAL A 305 24.21 -42.14 -18.14
N VAL A 306 23.92 -41.21 -17.23
CA VAL A 306 22.59 -40.60 -17.10
C VAL A 306 22.70 -39.14 -17.54
N PRO A 307 22.19 -38.78 -18.74
CA PRO A 307 22.25 -37.40 -19.22
C PRO A 307 21.56 -36.44 -18.25
N GLY A 308 22.30 -35.41 -17.82
CA GLY A 308 21.73 -34.40 -16.93
C GLY A 308 21.56 -34.85 -15.48
N PHE A 309 22.26 -35.90 -15.03
CA PHE A 309 22.09 -36.49 -13.69
C PHE A 309 22.09 -35.46 -12.55
N LEU A 310 23.04 -34.51 -12.57
CA LEU A 310 23.15 -33.48 -11.54
C LEU A 310 21.94 -32.54 -11.51
N VAL A 311 21.28 -32.31 -12.65
CA VAL A 311 20.04 -31.51 -12.74
C VAL A 311 18.88 -32.24 -12.06
N TRP A 312 18.73 -33.54 -12.31
CA TRP A 312 17.69 -34.34 -11.66
C TRP A 312 17.90 -34.44 -10.15
N LEU A 313 19.15 -34.60 -9.73
CA LEU A 313 19.52 -34.66 -8.31
C LEU A 313 19.17 -33.37 -7.58
N VAL A 314 19.56 -32.20 -8.13
CA VAL A 314 19.28 -30.92 -7.47
C VAL A 314 17.79 -30.60 -7.43
N VAL A 315 17.03 -30.95 -8.46
CA VAL A 315 15.57 -30.79 -8.47
C VAL A 315 14.91 -31.66 -7.41
N GLY A 316 15.28 -32.94 -7.33
CA GLY A 316 14.76 -33.86 -6.30
C GLY A 316 15.09 -33.37 -4.88
N TYR A 317 16.33 -32.93 -4.67
CA TYR A 317 16.77 -32.36 -3.40
C TYR A 317 15.96 -31.12 -3.01
N ALA A 318 15.70 -30.22 -3.97
CA ALA A 318 14.92 -29.01 -3.75
C ALA A 318 13.44 -29.28 -3.43
N VAL A 319 12.82 -30.27 -4.06
CA VAL A 319 11.42 -30.65 -3.78
C VAL A 319 11.29 -31.14 -2.34
N VAL A 320 12.18 -32.03 -1.90
CA VAL A 320 12.18 -32.57 -0.53
C VAL A 320 12.46 -31.45 0.49
N GLY A 321 13.45 -30.60 0.21
CA GLY A 321 13.78 -29.45 1.06
C GLY A 321 12.61 -28.47 1.19
N THR A 322 11.87 -28.23 0.12
CA THR A 322 10.70 -27.35 0.11
C THR A 322 9.55 -27.91 0.95
N TRP A 323 9.27 -29.20 0.77
CA TRP A 323 8.23 -29.88 1.53
C TRP A 323 8.49 -29.88 3.04
N LEU A 324 9.71 -30.23 3.46
CA LEU A 324 10.10 -30.23 4.87
C LEU A 324 10.09 -28.82 5.46
N THR A 325 10.58 -27.82 4.71
CA THR A 325 10.49 -26.41 5.11
C THR A 325 9.07 -26.00 5.42
N HIS A 326 8.12 -26.35 4.54
CA HIS A 326 6.73 -25.98 4.72
C HIS A 326 6.15 -26.54 6.02
N ILE A 327 6.42 -27.82 6.31
CA ILE A 327 5.95 -28.49 7.53
C ILE A 327 6.51 -27.80 8.78
N ILE A 328 7.81 -27.50 8.79
CA ILE A 328 8.49 -26.89 9.95
C ILE A 328 8.07 -25.43 10.15
N GLY A 329 7.91 -24.68 9.06
CA GLY A 329 7.65 -23.23 9.06
C GLY A 329 6.18 -22.84 9.22
N ARG A 330 5.21 -23.71 8.91
CA ARG A 330 3.77 -23.38 8.95
C ARG A 330 3.28 -22.75 10.28
N PRO A 331 3.71 -23.21 11.47
CA PRO A 331 3.28 -22.61 12.74
C PRO A 331 3.76 -21.16 12.95
N LEU A 332 4.83 -20.73 12.27
CA LEU A 332 5.41 -19.39 12.43
C LEU A 332 4.43 -18.29 12.01
N ILE A 333 3.60 -18.55 10.99
CA ILE A 333 2.59 -17.60 10.50
C ILE A 333 1.62 -17.19 11.61
N GLY A 334 1.15 -18.15 12.41
CA GLY A 334 0.22 -17.87 13.51
C GLY A 334 0.87 -17.07 14.64
N LEU A 335 2.16 -17.33 14.91
CA LEU A 335 2.92 -16.61 15.93
C LEU A 335 3.23 -15.17 15.51
N ASP A 336 3.64 -14.94 14.25
CA ASP A 336 3.88 -13.59 13.73
C ASP A 336 2.58 -12.76 13.72
N PHE A 337 1.44 -13.36 13.35
CA PHE A 337 0.14 -12.68 13.45
C PHE A 337 -0.23 -12.33 14.89
N ARG A 338 -0.03 -13.28 15.83
CA ARG A 338 -0.27 -13.02 17.26
C ARG A 338 0.65 -11.90 17.77
N GLN A 339 1.89 -11.84 17.29
CA GLN A 339 2.86 -10.79 17.66
C GLN A 339 2.36 -9.40 17.28
N GLU A 340 1.88 -9.21 16.04
CA GLU A 340 1.31 -7.94 15.59
C GLU A 340 0.15 -7.50 16.49
N LYS A 341 -0.70 -8.44 16.90
CA LYS A 341 -1.84 -8.17 17.78
C LYS A 341 -1.41 -7.74 19.19
N VAL A 342 -0.58 -8.53 19.87
CA VAL A 342 -0.17 -8.22 21.26
C VAL A 342 0.65 -6.94 21.36
N GLU A 343 1.47 -6.63 20.33
CA GLU A 343 2.18 -5.34 20.27
C GLU A 343 1.22 -4.16 20.06
N ALA A 344 0.19 -4.32 19.22
CA ALA A 344 -0.81 -3.29 19.00
C ALA A 344 -1.61 -3.01 20.29
N ASP A 345 -2.04 -4.06 21.00
CA ASP A 345 -2.77 -3.93 22.26
C ASP A 345 -1.93 -3.20 23.34
N PHE A 346 -0.64 -3.52 23.44
CA PHE A 346 0.29 -2.84 24.34
C PHE A 346 0.50 -1.36 23.98
N ARG A 347 0.76 -1.05 22.69
CA ARG A 347 0.93 0.33 22.22
C ARG A 347 -0.35 1.16 22.42
N PHE A 348 -1.51 0.58 22.14
CA PHE A 348 -2.81 1.21 22.39
C PHE A 348 -3.00 1.53 23.88
N SER A 349 -2.65 0.58 24.76
CA SER A 349 -2.71 0.81 26.21
C SER A 349 -1.79 1.96 26.65
N LEU A 350 -0.54 2.00 26.17
CA LEU A 350 0.39 3.10 26.47
C LEU A 350 -0.13 4.46 25.97
N ALA A 351 -0.65 4.52 24.76
CA ALA A 351 -1.24 5.73 24.21
C ALA A 351 -2.42 6.23 25.05
N ARG A 352 -3.27 5.30 25.51
CA ARG A 352 -4.38 5.61 26.42
C ARG A 352 -3.89 6.11 27.77
N THR A 353 -2.88 5.48 28.39
CA THR A 353 -2.25 5.95 29.64
C THR A 353 -1.72 7.38 29.49
N ARG A 354 -1.11 7.72 28.34
CA ARG A 354 -0.66 9.09 28.06
C ARG A 354 -1.82 10.09 27.98
N ILE A 355 -2.90 9.73 27.27
CA ILE A 355 -4.08 10.61 27.10
C ILE A 355 -4.77 10.88 28.46
N TYR A 356 -4.82 9.88 29.34
CA TYR A 356 -5.49 9.97 30.64
C TYR A 356 -4.52 10.15 31.82
N GLY A 357 -3.32 10.71 31.58
CA GLY A 357 -2.26 10.81 32.58
C GLY A 357 -2.68 11.59 33.82
N GLU A 358 -3.43 12.68 33.64
CA GLU A 358 -3.97 13.48 34.75
C GLU A 358 -4.98 12.68 35.59
N GLN A 359 -5.95 12.01 34.96
CA GLN A 359 -6.96 11.22 35.68
C GLN A 359 -6.32 10.06 36.43
N ILE A 360 -5.30 9.43 35.85
CA ILE A 360 -4.53 8.38 36.52
C ILE A 360 -3.81 8.94 37.75
N ALA A 361 -3.16 10.10 37.65
CA ALA A 361 -2.47 10.73 38.76
C ALA A 361 -3.44 11.18 39.87
N LEU A 362 -4.59 11.75 39.50
CA LEU A 362 -5.64 12.17 40.44
C LEU A 362 -6.21 10.98 41.22
N LEU A 363 -6.43 9.85 40.54
CA LEU A 363 -6.90 8.61 41.16
C LEU A 363 -5.79 7.80 41.85
N ARG A 364 -4.52 8.22 41.73
CA ARG A 364 -3.33 7.46 42.16
C ARG A 364 -3.33 6.02 41.61
N GLY A 365 -3.72 5.90 40.34
CA GLY A 365 -3.95 4.63 39.64
C GLY A 365 -2.68 4.00 39.03
N GLU A 366 -1.51 4.58 39.24
CA GLU A 366 -0.25 4.21 38.56
C GLU A 366 0.10 2.73 38.77
N ARG A 367 -0.16 2.19 39.97
CA ARG A 367 0.09 0.77 40.27
C ARG A 367 -0.82 -0.14 39.43
N ALA A 368 -2.09 0.20 39.28
CA ALA A 368 -3.04 -0.59 38.50
C ALA A 368 -2.66 -0.59 37.01
N GLU A 369 -2.29 0.58 36.47
CA GLU A 369 -1.80 0.70 35.09
C GLU A 369 -0.47 -0.03 34.89
N THR A 370 0.45 0.02 35.86
CA THR A 370 1.72 -0.72 35.79
C THR A 370 1.49 -2.23 35.73
N VAL A 371 0.59 -2.77 36.58
CA VAL A 371 0.25 -4.21 36.56
C VAL A 371 -0.38 -4.60 35.22
N ARG A 372 -1.31 -3.79 34.71
CA ARG A 372 -1.98 -4.03 33.42
C ARG A 372 -1.00 -4.01 32.26
N LEU A 373 -0.13 -3.00 32.18
CA LEU A 373 0.94 -2.92 31.17
C LEU A 373 1.93 -4.07 31.28
N GLY A 374 2.28 -4.48 32.51
CA GLY A 374 3.13 -5.63 32.77
C GLY A 374 2.54 -6.94 32.25
N SER A 375 1.23 -7.16 32.41
CA SER A 375 0.53 -8.33 31.86
C SER A 375 0.55 -8.34 30.32
N LEU A 376 0.23 -7.20 29.70
CA LEU A 376 0.26 -7.08 28.23
C LEU A 376 1.67 -7.31 27.67
N PHE A 377 2.70 -6.83 28.37
CA PHE A 377 4.09 -7.06 27.98
C PHE A 377 4.51 -8.52 28.14
N HIS A 378 4.03 -9.24 29.15
CA HIS A 378 4.28 -10.68 29.27
C HIS A 378 3.72 -11.46 28.08
N GLU A 379 2.54 -11.12 27.58
CA GLU A 379 1.98 -11.75 26.38
C GLU A 379 2.87 -11.56 25.13
N ILE A 380 3.53 -10.40 25.02
CA ILE A 380 4.53 -10.15 23.98
C ILE A 380 5.71 -11.10 24.14
N VAL A 381 6.25 -11.22 25.36
CA VAL A 381 7.41 -12.08 25.66
C VAL A 381 7.09 -13.54 25.38
N ASP A 382 5.97 -14.05 25.86
CA ASP A 382 5.57 -15.46 25.69
C ASP A 382 5.43 -15.84 24.22
N ASN A 383 4.79 -14.96 23.42
CA ASN A 383 4.66 -15.20 21.99
C ASN A 383 6.02 -15.12 21.28
N TYR A 384 6.86 -14.16 21.65
CA TYR A 384 8.19 -13.98 21.06
C TYR A 384 9.12 -15.17 21.34
N LEU A 385 9.06 -15.77 22.54
CA LEU A 385 9.77 -17.01 22.85
C LEU A 385 9.33 -18.16 21.93
N GLY A 386 8.02 -18.26 21.65
CA GLY A 386 7.48 -19.19 20.66
C GLY A 386 8.07 -18.96 19.25
N ILE A 387 8.19 -17.70 18.84
CA ILE A 387 8.82 -17.31 17.56
C ILE A 387 10.28 -17.75 17.53
N ILE A 388 11.07 -17.47 18.59
CA ILE A 388 12.48 -17.83 18.67
C ILE A 388 12.67 -19.34 18.44
N VAL A 389 11.94 -20.18 19.18
CA VAL A 389 12.06 -21.65 19.07
C VAL A 389 11.74 -22.13 17.65
N ARG A 390 10.72 -21.56 17.01
CA ARG A 390 10.36 -21.92 15.63
C ARG A 390 11.40 -21.44 14.61
N ARG A 391 11.94 -20.23 14.79
CA ARG A 391 13.03 -19.71 13.95
C ARG A 391 14.30 -20.53 14.07
N ILE A 392 14.68 -20.96 15.29
CA ILE A 392 15.83 -21.86 15.48
C ILE A 392 15.59 -23.19 14.76
N LYS A 393 14.43 -23.84 14.95
CA LYS A 393 14.12 -25.11 14.26
C LYS A 393 14.19 -24.99 12.74
N LEU A 394 13.59 -23.93 12.18
CA LEU A 394 13.63 -23.66 10.75
C LEU A 394 15.06 -23.35 10.27
N GLY A 395 15.78 -22.48 10.98
CA GLY A 395 17.14 -22.07 10.67
C GLY A 395 18.13 -23.22 10.73
N SER A 396 18.05 -24.09 11.75
CA SER A 396 18.88 -25.30 11.84
C SER A 396 18.65 -26.21 10.64
N PHE A 397 17.39 -26.42 10.24
CA PHE A 397 17.08 -27.21 9.05
C PHE A 397 17.63 -26.58 7.76
N THR A 398 17.35 -25.29 7.51
CA THR A 398 17.77 -24.62 6.26
C THR A 398 19.29 -24.48 6.16
N LEU A 399 19.99 -24.22 7.28
CA LEU A 399 21.45 -24.18 7.32
C LEU A 399 22.06 -25.55 7.02
N SER A 400 21.59 -26.62 7.68
CA SER A 400 22.07 -27.98 7.40
C SER A 400 21.77 -28.41 5.98
N TYR A 401 20.55 -28.12 5.48
CA TYR A 401 20.15 -28.39 4.10
C TYR A 401 21.03 -27.67 3.07
N SER A 402 21.35 -26.39 3.30
CA SER A 402 22.25 -25.64 2.44
C SER A 402 23.68 -26.22 2.48
N GLN A 403 24.20 -26.47 3.68
CA GLN A 403 25.59 -26.91 3.87
C GLN A 403 25.88 -28.28 3.26
N ILE A 404 24.95 -29.23 3.40
CA ILE A 404 25.09 -30.58 2.81
C ILE A 404 25.14 -30.49 1.27
N SER A 405 24.39 -29.56 0.68
CA SER A 405 24.29 -29.42 -0.78
C SER A 405 25.58 -28.99 -1.47
N VAL A 406 26.48 -28.30 -0.75
CA VAL A 406 27.74 -27.76 -1.29
C VAL A 406 28.70 -28.87 -1.73
N VAL A 407 28.68 -30.03 -1.06
CA VAL A 407 29.70 -31.08 -1.24
C VAL A 407 29.29 -32.12 -2.30
N PHE A 408 28.00 -32.37 -2.49
CA PHE A 408 27.52 -33.41 -3.42
C PHE A 408 28.08 -33.31 -4.84
N PRO A 409 28.13 -32.12 -5.49
CA PRO A 409 28.64 -32.00 -6.85
C PRO A 409 30.10 -32.40 -6.95
N TYR A 410 30.90 -32.07 -5.93
CA TYR A 410 32.32 -32.40 -5.89
C TYR A 410 32.55 -33.90 -5.70
N ILE A 411 31.79 -34.56 -4.81
CA ILE A 411 31.88 -36.02 -4.63
C ILE A 411 31.58 -36.73 -5.96
N LEU A 412 30.52 -36.29 -6.64
CA LEU A 412 30.10 -36.90 -7.89
C LEU A 412 31.10 -36.60 -9.02
N ALA A 413 31.62 -35.37 -9.11
CA ALA A 413 32.51 -34.97 -10.21
C ALA A 413 33.97 -35.41 -10.01
N ALA A 414 34.36 -35.79 -8.79
CA ALA A 414 35.72 -36.15 -8.44
C ALA A 414 36.28 -37.31 -9.29
N PRO A 415 35.56 -38.43 -9.52
CA PRO A 415 36.03 -39.48 -10.43
C PRO A 415 36.40 -38.96 -11.82
N SER A 416 35.56 -38.12 -12.43
CA SER A 416 35.82 -37.54 -13.76
C SER A 416 37.04 -36.62 -13.76
N TYR A 417 37.27 -35.87 -12.68
CA TYR A 417 38.44 -35.00 -12.53
C TYR A 417 39.73 -35.81 -12.37
N PHE A 418 39.77 -36.80 -11.47
CA PHE A 418 40.96 -37.64 -11.25
C PHE A 418 41.26 -38.55 -12.45
N LEU A 419 40.25 -38.89 -13.26
CA LEU A 419 40.41 -39.56 -14.57
C LEU A 419 40.81 -38.59 -15.71
N LYS A 420 41.05 -37.31 -15.41
CA LYS A 420 41.42 -36.24 -16.37
C LYS A 420 40.42 -36.03 -17.50
N LYS A 421 39.14 -36.39 -17.31
CA LYS A 421 38.06 -36.15 -18.28
C LYS A 421 37.55 -34.71 -18.25
N ILE A 422 37.70 -34.04 -17.11
CA ILE A 422 37.33 -32.63 -16.90
C ILE A 422 38.49 -31.86 -16.27
N THR A 423 38.57 -30.55 -16.53
CA THR A 423 39.57 -29.67 -15.92
C THR A 423 39.18 -29.23 -14.51
N LEU A 424 40.11 -28.67 -13.74
CA LEU A 424 39.87 -28.08 -12.42
C LEU A 424 38.85 -26.94 -12.51
N GLY A 425 38.92 -26.14 -13.57
CA GLY A 425 37.91 -25.11 -13.83
C GLY A 425 36.52 -25.70 -14.03
N GLN A 426 36.38 -26.77 -14.81
CA GLN A 426 35.08 -27.45 -15.00
C GLN A 426 34.59 -28.13 -13.71
N PHE A 427 35.51 -28.64 -12.89
CA PHE A 427 35.21 -29.21 -11.58
C PHE A 427 34.63 -28.15 -10.63
N GLN A 428 35.25 -26.98 -10.53
CA GLN A 428 34.73 -25.82 -9.76
C GLN A 428 33.40 -25.31 -10.33
N GLN A 429 33.32 -25.16 -11.66
CA GLN A 429 32.12 -24.70 -12.34
C GLN A 429 30.91 -25.61 -12.08
N THR A 430 31.13 -26.92 -11.94
CA THR A 430 30.08 -27.90 -11.61
C THR A 430 29.49 -27.64 -10.22
N GLY A 431 30.33 -27.37 -9.23
CA GLY A 431 29.90 -27.01 -7.87
C GLY A 431 29.10 -25.70 -7.82
N ASP A 432 29.60 -24.67 -8.50
CA ASP A 432 28.96 -23.36 -8.57
C ASP A 432 27.61 -23.40 -9.31
N ALA A 433 27.54 -24.13 -10.43
CA ALA A 433 26.32 -24.28 -11.21
C ALA A 433 25.25 -25.05 -10.42
N PHE A 434 25.63 -26.14 -9.74
CA PHE A 434 24.72 -26.87 -8.86
C PHE A 434 24.20 -25.99 -7.72
N SER A 435 25.09 -25.25 -7.04
CA SER A 435 24.73 -24.36 -5.94
C SER A 435 23.81 -23.22 -6.40
N SER A 436 24.03 -22.69 -7.61
CA SER A 436 23.17 -21.66 -8.20
C SER A 436 21.77 -22.19 -8.49
N VAL A 437 21.66 -23.39 -9.09
CA VAL A 437 20.36 -24.05 -9.33
C VAL A 437 19.64 -24.36 -8.01
N GLN A 438 20.36 -24.91 -7.03
CA GLN A 438 19.82 -25.22 -5.69
C GLN A 438 19.30 -23.96 -4.99
N SER A 439 20.06 -22.86 -5.04
CA SER A 439 19.69 -21.60 -4.42
C SER A 439 18.44 -20.99 -5.08
N SER A 440 18.38 -21.00 -6.42
CA SER A 440 17.20 -20.51 -7.14
C SER A 440 15.94 -21.32 -6.87
N LEU A 441 16.04 -22.66 -6.75
CA LEU A 441 14.91 -23.49 -6.34
C LEU A 441 14.53 -23.28 -4.87
N SER A 442 15.49 -22.91 -4.02
CA SER A 442 15.27 -22.61 -2.60
C SER A 442 14.67 -21.21 -2.35
N PHE A 443 14.39 -20.43 -3.40
CA PHE A 443 13.73 -19.12 -3.27
C PHE A 443 12.42 -19.19 -2.47
N PHE A 444 11.57 -20.19 -2.75
CA PHE A 444 10.27 -20.34 -2.10
C PHE A 444 10.39 -20.73 -0.61
N ILE A 445 11.41 -21.54 -0.28
CA ILE A 445 11.78 -21.88 1.11
C ILE A 445 12.12 -20.61 1.87
N ASN A 446 13.03 -19.81 1.32
CA ASN A 446 13.57 -18.62 1.97
C ASN A 446 12.56 -17.46 2.03
N SER A 447 11.63 -17.40 1.07
CA SER A 447 10.63 -16.32 0.97
C SER A 447 9.29 -16.65 1.64
N TYR A 448 9.15 -17.83 2.26
CA TYR A 448 7.86 -18.29 2.79
C TYR A 448 7.20 -17.31 3.76
N VAL A 449 7.96 -16.81 4.75
CA VAL A 449 7.48 -15.83 5.74
C VAL A 449 7.09 -14.52 5.05
N THR A 450 7.92 -14.05 4.12
CA THR A 450 7.66 -12.81 3.36
C THR A 450 6.38 -12.93 2.51
N ILE A 451 6.15 -14.08 1.86
CA ILE A 451 4.94 -14.33 1.07
C ILE A 451 3.69 -14.35 1.96
N ALA A 452 3.77 -14.99 3.13
CA ALA A 452 2.66 -15.03 4.09
C ALA A 452 2.32 -13.62 4.61
N ALA A 453 3.33 -12.86 5.03
CA ALA A 453 3.18 -11.48 5.48
C ALA A 453 2.63 -10.57 4.37
N TYR A 454 3.12 -10.74 3.14
CA TYR A 454 2.64 -9.98 1.99
C TYR A 454 1.17 -10.26 1.65
N ARG A 455 0.74 -11.52 1.74
CA ARG A 455 -0.68 -11.89 1.58
C ARG A 455 -1.54 -11.25 2.66
N ALA A 456 -1.12 -11.30 3.91
CA ALA A 456 -1.84 -10.68 5.02
C ALA A 456 -1.98 -9.16 4.82
N ASN A 457 -0.88 -8.48 4.47
CA ASN A 457 -0.87 -7.05 4.19
C ASN A 457 -1.78 -6.67 3.00
N THR A 458 -1.70 -7.41 1.90
CA THR A 458 -2.56 -7.20 0.72
C THR A 458 -4.04 -7.32 1.09
N ASN A 459 -4.42 -8.32 1.90
CA ASN A 459 -5.79 -8.50 2.37
C ASN A 459 -6.28 -7.31 3.23
N ARG A 460 -5.40 -6.76 4.08
CA ARG A 460 -5.71 -5.59 4.93
C ARG A 460 -5.91 -4.32 4.12
N LEU A 461 -5.07 -4.06 3.12
CA LEU A 461 -5.27 -2.93 2.21
C LEU A 461 -6.52 -3.10 1.31
N SER A 462 -6.79 -4.33 0.87
CA SER A 462 -7.96 -4.64 0.04
C SER A 462 -9.27 -4.45 0.83
N SER A 463 -9.33 -4.94 2.07
CA SER A 463 -10.48 -4.71 2.97
C SER A 463 -10.67 -3.24 3.30
N PHE A 464 -9.60 -2.51 3.62
CA PHE A 464 -9.70 -1.06 3.83
C PHE A 464 -10.26 -0.32 2.60
N LYS A 465 -9.81 -0.68 1.39
CA LYS A 465 -10.32 -0.11 0.14
C LYS A 465 -11.80 -0.43 -0.08
N ARG A 466 -12.26 -1.66 0.21
CA ARG A 466 -13.67 -2.03 0.12
C ARG A 466 -14.52 -1.33 1.18
N ALA A 467 -14.03 -1.19 2.40
CA ALA A 467 -14.69 -0.45 3.46
C ALA A 467 -14.88 1.02 3.08
N MET A 468 -13.86 1.68 2.51
CA MET A 468 -14.00 3.03 1.95
C MET A 468 -15.05 3.07 0.83
N THR A 469 -15.03 2.13 -0.12
CA THR A 469 -16.04 2.10 -1.19
C THR A 469 -17.46 1.84 -0.69
N LYS A 470 -17.65 1.00 0.33
CA LYS A 470 -18.95 0.85 1.00
C LYS A 470 -19.37 2.12 1.74
N ALA A 471 -18.46 2.79 2.42
CA ALA A 471 -18.73 4.05 3.12
C ALA A 471 -19.06 5.21 2.15
N GLU A 472 -18.36 5.27 1.01
CA GLU A 472 -18.65 6.16 -0.12
C GLU A 472 -20.05 5.85 -0.68
N ALA A 473 -20.42 4.57 -0.85
CA ALA A 473 -21.76 4.17 -1.27
C ALA A 473 -22.83 4.58 -0.26
N ILE A 474 -22.64 4.31 1.04
CA ILE A 474 -23.55 4.78 2.10
C ILE A 474 -23.77 6.32 2.04
N GLY A 475 -22.74 7.06 1.63
CA GLY A 475 -22.83 8.51 1.41
C GLY A 475 -23.47 8.95 0.09
N GLY A 476 -23.31 8.16 -0.99
CA GLY A 476 -23.70 8.51 -2.35
C GLY A 476 -25.01 7.89 -2.84
N THR A 477 -25.40 6.72 -2.34
CA THR A 477 -26.74 6.15 -2.52
C THR A 477 -27.65 6.73 -1.45
N GLY A 478 -28.32 7.84 -1.80
CA GLY A 478 -29.46 8.38 -1.06
C GLY A 478 -30.67 7.43 -1.09
N GLU A 479 -30.53 6.21 -0.59
CA GLU A 479 -31.67 5.29 -0.50
C GLU A 479 -32.54 5.54 0.73
N SER A 480 -32.23 6.53 1.56
CA SER A 480 -33.07 6.80 2.73
C SER A 480 -33.15 8.29 3.07
N LEU A 481 -32.05 9.02 3.32
CA LEU A 481 -32.11 10.44 3.68
C LEU A 481 -31.72 11.34 2.50
N PHE A 482 -32.69 11.97 1.86
CA PHE A 482 -32.42 12.92 0.78
C PHE A 482 -32.05 14.28 1.35
N GLN A 483 -30.86 14.78 1.04
CA GLN A 483 -30.53 16.19 1.23
C GLN A 483 -30.88 16.97 -0.03
N GLY A 484 -31.96 17.75 0.03
CA GLY A 484 -32.38 18.63 -1.05
C GLY A 484 -32.02 20.09 -0.77
N ASN A 485 -32.18 20.92 -1.79
CA ASN A 485 -31.97 22.37 -1.71
C ASN A 485 -33.17 23.15 -2.25
N ASP A 486 -34.39 22.63 -2.05
CA ASP A 486 -35.59 23.18 -2.68
C ASP A 486 -36.24 24.32 -1.87
N THR A 487 -35.77 24.60 -0.66
CA THR A 487 -36.32 25.70 0.17
C THR A 487 -35.58 27.01 -0.06
N ARG A 488 -36.32 28.13 -0.02
CA ARG A 488 -35.77 29.49 -0.15
C ARG A 488 -35.42 30.15 1.18
N GLY A 489 -35.74 29.53 2.32
CA GLY A 489 -35.61 30.15 3.63
C GLY A 489 -35.36 29.15 4.75
N ASP A 490 -36.27 28.19 4.93
CA ASP A 490 -36.33 27.36 6.13
C ASP A 490 -35.60 26.02 5.97
N VAL A 491 -35.13 25.46 7.09
CA VAL A 491 -34.72 24.05 7.14
C VAL A 491 -35.97 23.22 7.38
N THR A 492 -36.25 22.30 6.45
CA THR A 492 -37.45 21.45 6.54
C THR A 492 -37.07 19.98 6.50
N ALA A 493 -37.83 19.14 7.18
CA ALA A 493 -37.75 17.71 7.03
C ALA A 493 -39.15 17.10 6.83
N ALA A 494 -39.24 16.11 5.93
CA ALA A 494 -40.47 15.44 5.56
C ALA A 494 -40.29 13.92 5.62
N GLY A 495 -41.23 13.21 6.28
CA GLY A 495 -41.18 11.76 6.47
C GLY A 495 -39.89 11.28 7.13
N LEU A 496 -39.34 12.08 8.04
CA LEU A 496 -38.04 11.87 8.64
C LEU A 496 -38.12 10.74 9.67
N THR A 497 -37.26 9.73 9.53
CA THR A 497 -37.01 8.74 10.56
C THR A 497 -35.51 8.58 10.76
N LEU A 498 -35.03 8.64 11.99
CA LEU A 498 -33.61 8.47 12.31
C LEU A 498 -33.40 7.22 13.14
N GLY A 499 -32.54 6.35 12.65
CA GLY A 499 -32.10 5.13 13.30
C GLY A 499 -30.73 5.27 13.99
N LEU A 500 -30.42 4.28 14.82
CA LEU A 500 -29.11 4.02 15.38
C LEU A 500 -28.41 2.89 14.60
N PRO A 501 -27.09 2.71 14.74
CA PRO A 501 -26.35 1.62 14.09
C PRO A 501 -26.85 0.22 14.46
N ASP A 502 -27.53 0.08 15.60
CA ASP A 502 -28.14 -1.18 16.06
C ASP A 502 -29.52 -1.47 15.43
N GLY A 503 -29.98 -0.61 14.52
CA GLY A 503 -31.26 -0.75 13.83
C GLY A 503 -32.46 -0.12 14.55
N ARG A 504 -32.31 0.39 15.78
CA ARG A 504 -33.42 1.03 16.51
C ARG A 504 -33.71 2.41 15.95
N THR A 505 -34.99 2.72 15.70
CA THR A 505 -35.44 4.07 15.34
C THR A 505 -35.68 4.92 16.59
N ILE A 506 -35.07 6.12 16.63
CA ILE A 506 -35.12 7.02 17.80
C ILE A 506 -35.91 8.30 17.55
N VAL A 507 -35.93 8.80 16.32
CA VAL A 507 -36.67 10.02 15.94
C VAL A 507 -37.60 9.69 14.79
N ALA A 508 -38.83 10.19 14.87
CA ALA A 508 -39.81 10.16 13.79
C ALA A 508 -40.48 11.53 13.68
N ALA A 509 -40.52 12.11 12.50
CA ALA A 509 -41.19 13.39 12.24
C ALA A 509 -41.80 13.38 10.84
N ASP A 510 -43.12 13.45 10.75
CA ASP A 510 -43.81 13.56 9.46
C ASP A 510 -43.47 14.87 8.77
N THR A 511 -43.48 15.97 9.55
CA THR A 511 -43.04 17.29 9.12
C THR A 511 -42.27 17.98 10.26
N LEU A 512 -41.15 18.60 9.92
CA LEU A 512 -40.38 19.47 10.79
C LEU A 512 -40.02 20.72 10.00
N THR A 513 -40.26 21.90 10.56
CA THR A 513 -39.87 23.18 9.97
C THR A 513 -39.14 24.00 11.02
N ILE A 514 -37.91 24.38 10.71
CA ILE A 514 -37.13 25.35 11.48
C ILE A 514 -37.08 26.62 10.64
N SER A 515 -37.82 27.64 11.07
CA SER A 515 -37.95 28.89 10.32
C SER A 515 -36.66 29.70 10.32
N LYS A 516 -36.36 30.35 9.19
CA LYS A 516 -35.23 31.27 9.07
C LYS A 516 -35.37 32.46 10.03
N GLY A 517 -34.24 32.92 10.53
CA GLY A 517 -34.11 34.10 11.38
C GLY A 517 -34.47 33.83 12.84
N GLY A 518 -33.86 34.60 13.73
CA GLY A 518 -33.99 34.44 15.18
C GLY A 518 -33.27 33.20 15.71
N ALA A 519 -33.53 32.88 16.97
CA ALA A 519 -32.93 31.74 17.67
C ALA A 519 -33.98 30.71 18.10
N THR A 520 -33.76 29.43 17.77
CA THR A 520 -34.63 28.31 18.13
C THR A 520 -33.92 27.37 19.10
N LEU A 521 -34.57 27.03 20.21
CA LEU A 521 -34.06 26.09 21.22
C LEU A 521 -34.70 24.71 21.05
N LEU A 522 -33.88 23.67 20.90
CA LEU A 522 -34.28 22.27 20.89
C LEU A 522 -34.04 21.64 22.27
N THR A 523 -35.12 21.23 22.96
CA THR A 523 -35.02 20.59 24.29
C THR A 523 -35.62 19.18 24.30
N GLY A 524 -35.28 18.40 25.33
CA GLY A 524 -35.84 17.07 25.55
C GLY A 524 -34.89 16.15 26.32
N PRO A 525 -35.36 14.98 26.77
CA PRO A 525 -34.57 14.05 27.60
C PRO A 525 -33.23 13.65 26.97
N SER A 526 -32.26 13.23 27.79
CA SER A 526 -31.02 12.62 27.30
C SER A 526 -31.35 11.35 26.49
N GLY A 527 -30.67 11.17 25.35
CA GLY A 527 -30.93 10.03 24.45
C GLY A 527 -32.15 10.17 23.53
N SER A 528 -32.86 11.30 23.53
CA SER A 528 -34.01 11.56 22.64
C SER A 528 -33.65 11.77 21.15
N GLY A 529 -32.37 11.73 20.78
CA GLY A 529 -31.93 11.86 19.38
C GLY A 529 -31.64 13.29 18.89
N LYS A 530 -31.59 14.29 19.78
CA LYS A 530 -31.26 15.69 19.44
C LYS A 530 -29.97 15.84 18.63
N SER A 531 -28.86 15.31 19.15
CA SER A 531 -27.56 15.35 18.45
C SER A 531 -27.57 14.51 17.16
N THR A 532 -28.36 13.43 17.09
CA THR A 532 -28.54 12.65 15.86
C THR A 532 -29.27 13.46 14.79
N LEU A 533 -30.29 14.23 15.17
CA LEU A 533 -30.99 15.15 14.29
C LEU A 533 -30.04 16.21 13.71
N PHE A 534 -29.17 16.81 14.53
CA PHE A 534 -28.17 17.77 14.05
C PHE A 534 -27.18 17.12 13.07
N ARG A 535 -26.73 15.88 13.33
CA ARG A 535 -25.86 15.14 12.39
C ARG A 535 -26.57 14.80 11.07
N ALA A 536 -27.87 14.55 11.10
CA ALA A 536 -28.68 14.32 9.91
C ALA A 536 -28.86 15.60 9.09
N ILE A 537 -29.12 16.74 9.75
CA ILE A 537 -29.16 18.06 9.12
C ILE A 537 -27.78 18.40 8.53
N ALA A 538 -26.69 18.08 9.21
CA ALA A 538 -25.32 18.27 8.70
C ALA A 538 -24.91 17.31 7.56
N GLY A 539 -25.77 16.34 7.19
CA GLY A 539 -25.53 15.41 6.07
C GLY A 539 -24.55 14.27 6.35
N ILE A 540 -24.10 14.13 7.60
CA ILE A 540 -23.11 13.10 7.97
C ILE A 540 -23.75 11.82 8.53
N TRP A 541 -25.01 11.87 8.98
CA TRP A 541 -25.68 10.71 9.56
C TRP A 541 -26.21 9.73 8.49
N PRO A 542 -25.74 8.47 8.46
CA PRO A 542 -26.11 7.54 7.40
C PRO A 542 -27.41 6.75 7.67
N PHE A 543 -27.88 6.71 8.93
CA PHE A 543 -29.01 5.86 9.33
C PHE A 543 -30.30 6.68 9.48
N GLY A 544 -30.90 7.08 8.36
CA GLY A 544 -32.21 7.73 8.42
C GLY A 544 -32.94 7.71 7.09
N LYS A 545 -34.28 7.71 7.13
CA LYS A 545 -35.16 7.80 5.95
C LYS A 545 -35.90 9.14 5.92
N GLY A 546 -36.35 9.54 4.74
CA GLY A 546 -37.09 10.78 4.52
C GLY A 546 -36.26 11.82 3.76
N ARG A 547 -36.67 13.07 3.88
CA ARG A 547 -36.02 14.20 3.20
C ARG A 547 -35.72 15.30 4.18
N ILE A 548 -34.53 15.89 4.10
CA ILE A 548 -34.14 17.12 4.78
C ILE A 548 -33.73 18.12 3.70
N ASP A 549 -34.36 19.28 3.68
CA ASP A 549 -34.01 20.37 2.77
C ASP A 549 -33.29 21.46 3.54
N LEU A 550 -32.03 21.71 3.17
CA LEU A 550 -31.31 22.92 3.55
C LEU A 550 -31.46 23.96 2.45
N PRO A 551 -31.64 25.25 2.78
CA PRO A 551 -31.82 26.27 1.75
C PRO A 551 -30.65 26.34 0.77
N LYS A 552 -30.95 26.43 -0.54
CA LYS A 552 -29.92 26.44 -1.58
C LYS A 552 -28.96 27.62 -1.42
N GLY A 553 -27.65 27.31 -1.48
CA GLY A 553 -26.60 28.32 -1.44
C GLY A 553 -26.39 28.98 -0.08
N GLN A 554 -27.06 28.48 0.98
CA GLN A 554 -26.82 28.93 2.35
C GLN A 554 -25.76 28.04 3.02
N SER A 555 -24.89 28.69 3.80
CA SER A 555 -23.83 28.07 4.57
C SER A 555 -24.35 27.60 5.93
N ALA A 556 -24.00 26.37 6.33
CA ALA A 556 -24.35 25.83 7.64
C ALA A 556 -23.08 25.44 8.41
N LEU A 557 -22.99 25.86 9.66
CA LEU A 557 -21.93 25.47 10.58
C LEU A 557 -22.52 24.75 11.79
N VAL A 558 -21.96 23.59 12.12
CA VAL A 558 -22.34 22.84 13.32
C VAL A 558 -21.19 22.87 14.31
N LEU A 559 -21.46 23.34 15.52
CA LEU A 559 -20.54 23.26 16.65
C LEU A 559 -20.93 22.05 17.51
N PRO A 560 -20.11 20.99 17.56
CA PRO A 560 -20.40 19.82 18.38
C PRO A 560 -20.19 20.09 19.88
N GLN A 561 -20.77 19.26 20.74
CA GLN A 561 -20.61 19.32 22.20
C GLN A 561 -19.14 19.26 22.63
N ARG A 562 -18.34 18.41 21.95
CA ARG A 562 -16.89 18.31 22.10
C ARG A 562 -16.22 18.95 20.88
N PRO A 563 -15.66 20.17 21.02
CA PRO A 563 -14.97 20.84 19.93
C PRO A 563 -13.77 20.02 19.42
N TYR A 564 -13.60 19.98 18.10
CA TYR A 564 -12.35 19.50 17.51
C TYR A 564 -11.34 20.64 17.43
N ILE A 565 -10.16 20.46 18.03
CA ILE A 565 -9.04 21.40 17.96
C ILE A 565 -7.91 20.73 17.16
N PRO A 566 -7.57 21.25 15.97
CA PRO A 566 -6.51 20.65 15.15
C PRO A 566 -5.12 20.87 15.79
N LEU A 567 -4.20 19.96 15.49
CA LEU A 567 -2.78 20.13 15.82
C LEU A 567 -2.17 21.29 15.00
N GLY A 568 -1.26 22.04 15.61
CA GLY A 568 -0.52 23.11 14.94
C GLY A 568 -0.62 24.45 15.68
N THR A 569 -0.66 25.54 14.93
CA THR A 569 -0.74 26.90 15.49
C THR A 569 -2.12 27.20 16.05
N LEU A 570 -2.21 28.09 17.03
CA LEU A 570 -3.50 28.59 17.53
C LEU A 570 -4.34 29.20 16.40
N ARG A 571 -3.69 29.94 15.48
CA ARG A 571 -4.29 30.48 14.25
C ARG A 571 -5.02 29.39 13.47
N GLY A 572 -4.34 28.27 13.20
CA GLY A 572 -4.93 27.12 12.51
C GLY A 572 -6.13 26.54 13.26
N ALA A 573 -6.08 26.53 14.60
CA ALA A 573 -7.21 26.11 15.41
C ALA A 573 -8.41 27.06 15.37
N VAL A 574 -8.19 28.37 15.31
CA VAL A 574 -9.26 29.39 15.29
C VAL A 574 -9.93 29.49 13.92
N VAL A 575 -9.19 29.33 12.83
CA VAL A 575 -9.75 29.50 11.46
C VAL A 575 -10.38 28.23 10.90
N TYR A 576 -10.12 27.06 11.51
CA TYR A 576 -10.70 25.80 11.06
C TYR A 576 -12.25 25.88 10.94
N PRO A 577 -12.87 25.40 9.84
CA PRO A 577 -12.33 24.55 8.78
C PRO A 577 -11.66 25.29 7.60
N ALA A 578 -11.55 26.61 7.64
CA ALA A 578 -10.87 27.39 6.62
C ALA A 578 -9.34 27.27 6.72
N THR A 579 -8.64 27.75 5.69
CA THR A 579 -7.18 27.83 5.66
C THR A 579 -6.69 29.14 6.30
N THR A 580 -5.45 29.13 6.81
CA THR A 580 -4.88 30.24 7.61
C THR A 580 -4.69 31.54 6.84
N ASP A 581 -4.77 31.51 5.52
CA ASP A 581 -4.65 32.64 4.60
C ASP A 581 -5.99 33.34 4.30
N GLN A 582 -7.13 32.79 4.75
CA GLN A 582 -8.46 33.35 4.43
C GLN A 582 -8.86 34.55 5.31
N PHE A 583 -8.28 34.69 6.50
CA PHE A 583 -8.64 35.73 7.47
C PHE A 583 -7.41 36.55 7.86
N SER A 584 -7.60 37.86 8.02
CA SER A 584 -6.55 38.73 8.55
C SER A 584 -6.34 38.49 10.05
N ASP A 585 -5.13 38.77 10.52
CA ASP A 585 -4.79 38.71 11.95
C ASP A 585 -5.77 39.50 12.80
N ASP A 586 -6.12 40.72 12.37
CA ASP A 586 -7.07 41.58 13.09
C ASP A 586 -8.45 40.94 13.23
N ALA A 587 -8.93 40.26 12.18
CA ALA A 587 -10.20 39.55 12.25
C ALA A 587 -10.15 38.38 13.24
N ILE A 588 -9.05 37.62 13.25
CA ILE A 588 -8.85 36.50 14.18
C ILE A 588 -8.77 36.99 15.62
N ARG A 589 -8.04 38.08 15.86
CA ARG A 589 -7.89 38.75 17.17
C ARG A 589 -9.22 39.26 17.69
N ASP A 590 -9.98 39.94 16.84
CA ASP A 590 -11.32 40.45 17.16
C ASP A 590 -12.32 39.31 17.44
N ALA A 591 -12.27 38.22 16.68
CA ALA A 591 -13.11 37.05 16.94
C ALA A 591 -12.78 36.35 18.28
N LEU A 592 -11.50 36.23 18.62
CA LEU A 592 -11.06 35.71 19.92
C LEU A 592 -11.51 36.62 21.08
N ALA A 593 -11.36 37.94 20.93
CA ALA A 593 -11.82 38.90 21.92
C ALA A 593 -13.35 38.85 22.09
N ALA A 594 -14.11 38.79 20.99
CA ALA A 594 -15.57 38.67 21.01
C ALA A 594 -16.04 37.36 21.68
N ALA A 595 -15.30 36.28 21.50
CA ALA A 595 -15.55 35.00 22.17
C ALA A 595 -15.02 34.95 23.63
N GLN A 596 -14.65 36.08 24.23
CA GLN A 596 -14.11 36.17 25.59
C GLN A 596 -12.83 35.35 25.82
N LEU A 597 -11.89 35.43 24.87
CA LEU A 597 -10.55 34.82 24.96
C LEU A 597 -9.41 35.84 24.74
N PRO A 598 -9.39 36.99 25.46
CA PRO A 598 -8.38 38.02 25.26
C PRO A 598 -6.94 37.54 25.50
N GLN A 599 -6.75 36.56 26.40
CA GLN A 599 -5.45 35.98 26.73
C GLN A 599 -4.79 35.19 25.58
N LEU A 600 -5.56 34.87 24.53
CA LEU A 600 -5.09 34.10 23.37
C LEU A 600 -4.79 34.97 22.15
N VAL A 601 -5.18 36.25 22.18
CA VAL A 601 -5.12 37.18 21.03
C VAL A 601 -3.69 37.36 20.51
N ASP A 602 -2.69 37.37 21.38
CA ASP A 602 -1.29 37.58 21.02
C ASP A 602 -0.52 36.28 20.72
N ARG A 603 -1.17 35.12 20.80
CA ARG A 603 -0.53 33.79 20.73
C ARG A 603 -0.81 33.03 19.44
N LEU A 604 -1.23 33.74 18.38
CA LEU A 604 -1.75 33.13 17.14
C LEU A 604 -0.79 32.13 16.50
N ASP A 605 0.51 32.44 16.45
CA ASP A 605 1.49 31.63 15.74
C ASP A 605 2.22 30.61 16.64
N GLU A 606 1.81 30.50 17.91
CA GLU A 606 2.34 29.48 18.81
C GLU A 606 1.80 28.08 18.47
N VAL A 607 2.70 27.11 18.43
CA VAL A 607 2.37 25.68 18.25
C VAL A 607 2.35 24.99 19.60
N ASP A 608 1.21 24.42 19.96
CA ASP A 608 1.02 23.71 21.24
C ASP A 608 -0.07 22.64 21.10
N ALA A 609 -0.21 21.77 22.11
CA ALA A 609 -1.33 20.83 22.25
C ALA A 609 -2.56 21.57 22.81
N TRP A 610 -3.15 22.45 22.01
CA TRP A 610 -4.26 23.32 22.41
C TRP A 610 -5.50 22.56 22.93
N ASP A 611 -5.71 21.31 22.50
CA ASP A 611 -6.74 20.41 22.99
C ASP A 611 -6.53 19.96 24.45
N GLN A 612 -5.29 19.95 24.93
CA GLN A 612 -4.93 19.62 26.30
C GLN A 612 -4.72 20.87 27.16
N ARG A 613 -4.24 21.96 26.54
CA ARG A 613 -3.92 23.20 27.25
C ARG A 613 -5.15 24.05 27.57
N LEU A 614 -6.13 24.08 26.67
CA LEU A 614 -7.36 24.86 26.88
C LEU A 614 -8.35 24.07 27.73
N SER A 615 -8.98 24.72 28.69
CA SER A 615 -10.11 24.15 29.42
C SER A 615 -11.30 23.86 28.51
N GLY A 616 -12.22 22.98 28.91
CA GLY A 616 -13.40 22.65 28.10
C GLY A 616 -14.25 23.89 27.74
N GLY A 617 -14.38 24.84 28.67
CA GLY A 617 -15.06 26.12 28.42
C GLY A 617 -14.30 27.01 27.42
N GLU A 618 -12.97 27.06 27.50
CA GLU A 618 -12.15 27.79 26.51
C GLU A 618 -12.21 27.15 25.13
N GLN A 619 -12.22 25.82 25.04
CA GLN A 619 -12.39 25.09 23.77
C GLN A 619 -13.74 25.40 23.12
N GLN A 620 -14.81 25.44 23.92
CA GLN A 620 -16.15 25.83 23.46
C GLN A 620 -16.17 27.28 22.96
N ARG A 621 -15.57 28.21 23.70
CA ARG A 621 -15.44 29.61 23.27
C ARG A 621 -14.59 29.76 22.01
N LEU A 622 -13.53 28.96 21.85
CA LEU A 622 -12.73 28.94 20.63
C LEU A 622 -13.56 28.48 19.42
N ALA A 623 -14.46 27.52 19.62
CA ALA A 623 -15.41 27.09 18.59
C ALA A 623 -16.43 28.19 18.24
N VAL A 624 -16.84 29.00 19.23
CA VAL A 624 -17.69 30.17 18.99
C VAL A 624 -16.95 31.25 18.17
N ALA A 625 -15.66 31.48 18.43
CA ALA A 625 -14.84 32.40 17.64
C ALA A 625 -14.82 32.00 16.15
N ARG A 626 -14.79 30.69 15.83
CA ARG A 626 -14.92 30.17 14.45
C ARG A 626 -16.23 30.60 13.80
N ALA A 627 -17.34 30.53 14.53
CA ALA A 627 -18.64 30.94 14.01
C ALA A 627 -18.70 32.45 13.72
N VAL A 628 -18.07 33.28 14.56
CA VAL A 628 -17.96 34.73 14.36
C VAL A 628 -17.14 35.07 13.10
N LEU A 629 -16.08 34.31 12.84
CA LEU A 629 -15.27 34.46 11.61
C LEU A 629 -16.02 33.99 10.37
N ALA A 630 -16.62 32.80 10.43
CA ALA A 630 -17.27 32.16 9.29
C ALA A 630 -18.58 32.84 8.86
N LYS A 631 -19.30 33.47 9.80
CA LYS A 631 -20.59 34.13 9.58
C LYS A 631 -21.59 33.28 8.77
N PRO A 632 -21.90 32.04 9.22
CA PRO A 632 -22.77 31.13 8.48
C PRO A 632 -24.22 31.62 8.43
N ASP A 633 -25.00 31.22 7.44
CA ASP A 633 -26.45 31.50 7.40
C ASP A 633 -27.20 30.71 8.50
N TRP A 634 -26.72 29.50 8.80
CA TRP A 634 -27.24 28.60 9.83
C TRP A 634 -26.14 28.19 10.82
N LEU A 635 -26.37 28.42 12.11
CA LEU A 635 -25.49 28.00 13.19
C LEU A 635 -26.20 27.01 14.10
N PHE A 636 -25.74 25.76 14.08
CA PHE A 636 -26.24 24.69 14.94
C PHE A 636 -25.30 24.47 16.13
N LEU A 637 -25.79 24.67 17.35
CA LEU A 637 -25.02 24.54 18.60
C LEU A 637 -25.47 23.28 19.35
N ASP A 638 -24.72 22.18 19.26
CA ASP A 638 -25.01 20.92 19.98
C ASP A 638 -24.40 21.00 21.38
N GLU A 639 -25.11 21.56 22.36
CA GLU A 639 -24.62 21.74 23.74
C GLU A 639 -23.26 22.47 23.83
N SER A 640 -22.98 23.35 22.88
CA SER A 640 -21.68 24.01 22.72
C SER A 640 -21.37 25.07 23.78
N THR A 641 -22.27 25.30 24.74
CA THR A 641 -22.08 26.20 25.90
C THR A 641 -22.20 25.47 27.24
N ALA A 642 -22.34 24.14 27.24
CA ALA A 642 -22.61 23.36 28.45
C ALA A 642 -21.50 23.42 29.51
N ALA A 643 -20.25 23.73 29.12
CA ALA A 643 -19.12 23.87 30.03
C ALA A 643 -18.92 25.31 30.56
N LEU A 644 -19.81 26.24 30.19
CA LEU A 644 -19.77 27.65 30.62
C LEU A 644 -20.70 27.87 31.82
N ASP A 645 -20.37 28.85 32.65
CA ASP A 645 -21.28 29.41 33.65
C ASP A 645 -22.38 30.25 32.99
N GLU A 646 -23.50 30.42 33.67
CA GLU A 646 -24.69 31.09 33.12
C GLU A 646 -24.43 32.54 32.65
N PRO A 647 -23.66 33.38 33.38
CA PRO A 647 -23.32 34.73 32.91
C PRO A 647 -22.55 34.74 31.59
N THR A 648 -21.51 33.89 31.45
CA THR A 648 -20.72 33.79 30.22
C THR A 648 -21.53 33.19 29.08
N GLU A 649 -22.37 32.18 29.34
CA GLU A 649 -23.31 31.64 28.34
C GLU A 649 -24.23 32.74 27.80
N ALA A 650 -24.86 33.52 28.68
CA ALA A 650 -25.72 34.62 28.27
C ALA A 650 -24.95 35.70 27.47
N ALA A 651 -23.72 36.02 27.88
CA ALA A 651 -22.86 36.97 27.15
C ALA A 651 -22.54 36.48 25.73
N ILE A 652 -22.24 35.19 25.57
CA ILE A 652 -21.95 34.57 24.28
C ILE A 652 -23.17 34.60 23.36
N TYR A 653 -24.38 34.24 23.83
CA TYR A 653 -25.59 34.31 23.01
C TYR A 653 -25.95 35.74 22.60
N ARG A 654 -25.79 36.72 23.50
CA ARG A 654 -25.98 38.13 23.15
C ARG A 654 -24.96 38.60 22.10
N MET A 655 -23.69 38.20 22.26
CA MET A 655 -22.62 38.50 21.30
C MET A 655 -22.94 37.89 19.93
N LEU A 656 -23.33 36.61 19.88
CA LEU A 656 -23.71 35.94 18.65
C LEU A 656 -24.86 36.68 17.94
N ARG A 657 -25.94 37.03 18.64
CA ARG A 657 -27.04 37.83 18.05
C ARG A 657 -26.58 39.19 17.53
N ALA A 658 -25.69 39.88 18.26
CA ALA A 658 -25.21 41.20 17.88
C ALA A 658 -24.25 41.17 16.68
N ARG A 659 -23.37 40.17 16.62
CA ARG A 659 -22.30 40.05 15.62
C ARG A 659 -22.75 39.27 14.36
N LEU A 660 -23.78 38.46 14.49
CA LEU A 660 -24.35 37.60 13.44
C LEU A 660 -25.86 37.85 13.27
N PRO A 661 -26.31 39.07 12.94
CA PRO A 661 -27.74 39.41 12.88
C PRO A 661 -28.53 38.63 11.81
N GLU A 662 -27.86 38.21 10.74
CA GLU A 662 -28.46 37.45 9.63
C GLU A 662 -28.38 35.93 9.81
N THR A 663 -27.66 35.46 10.83
CA THR A 663 -27.48 34.03 11.11
C THR A 663 -28.66 33.48 11.89
N THR A 664 -29.25 32.38 11.42
CA THR A 664 -30.27 31.64 12.16
C THR A 664 -29.57 30.72 13.17
N ILE A 665 -29.88 30.88 14.46
CA ILE A 665 -29.25 30.10 15.53
C ILE A 665 -30.20 28.97 15.96
N VAL A 666 -29.71 27.74 15.95
CA VAL A 666 -30.45 26.58 16.46
C VAL A 666 -29.59 25.90 17.52
N SER A 667 -30.03 25.90 18.77
CA SER A 667 -29.24 25.35 19.87
C SER A 667 -29.92 24.15 20.53
N ILE A 668 -29.12 23.22 21.01
CA ILE A 668 -29.53 22.17 21.93
C ILE A 668 -29.03 22.57 23.31
N GLY A 669 -29.95 22.59 24.27
CA GLY A 669 -29.63 22.96 25.65
C GLY A 669 -30.58 22.35 26.66
N HIS A 670 -30.09 22.23 27.90
CA HIS A 670 -30.82 21.65 29.02
C HIS A 670 -31.15 22.67 30.13
N ARG A 671 -30.51 23.84 30.11
CA ARG A 671 -30.72 24.88 31.13
C ARG A 671 -31.92 25.73 30.79
N SER A 672 -32.75 26.01 31.80
CA SER A 672 -33.93 26.87 31.65
C SER A 672 -33.60 28.33 31.33
N THR A 673 -32.40 28.79 31.70
CA THR A 673 -31.90 30.14 31.38
C THR A 673 -31.81 30.41 29.87
N LEU A 674 -31.65 29.35 29.06
CA LEU A 674 -31.64 29.47 27.59
C LEU A 674 -33.01 29.85 27.02
N HIS A 675 -34.11 29.61 27.72
CA HIS A 675 -35.45 29.96 27.23
C HIS A 675 -35.57 31.46 26.94
N ALA A 676 -35.06 32.31 27.83
CA ALA A 676 -35.09 33.77 27.65
C ALA A 676 -34.17 34.28 26.52
N LEU A 677 -33.26 33.43 26.02
CA LEU A 677 -32.29 33.77 24.97
C LEU A 677 -32.70 33.25 23.59
N HIS A 678 -33.85 32.57 23.48
CA HIS A 678 -34.37 32.00 22.24
C HIS A 678 -35.78 32.49 21.97
N ASP A 679 -36.10 32.73 20.70
CA ASP A 679 -37.40 33.26 20.28
C ASP A 679 -38.42 32.13 20.05
N ARG A 680 -37.94 30.91 19.80
CA ARG A 680 -38.77 29.72 19.50
C ARG A 680 -38.24 28.51 20.25
N ARG A 681 -39.12 27.53 20.48
CA ARG A 681 -38.78 26.27 21.16
C ARG A 681 -39.37 25.06 20.45
N ILE A 682 -38.57 24.01 20.34
CA ILE A 682 -38.97 22.68 19.84
C ILE A 682 -38.64 21.66 20.92
N ASP A 683 -39.60 20.84 21.30
CA ASP A 683 -39.43 19.80 22.31
C ASP A 683 -39.48 18.41 21.69
N MET A 684 -38.49 17.57 22.03
CA MET A 684 -38.51 16.15 21.70
C MET A 684 -39.47 15.42 22.64
N ARG A 685 -40.70 15.18 22.17
CA ARG A 685 -41.74 14.49 22.94
C ARG A 685 -41.75 13.00 22.63
N ALA A 686 -41.89 12.17 23.65
CA ALA A 686 -42.02 10.72 23.45
C ALA A 686 -43.40 10.40 22.84
N GLY A 687 -43.39 9.70 21.72
CA GLY A 687 -44.57 9.11 21.09
C GLY A 687 -44.97 7.79 21.75
N ALA A 688 -46.19 7.32 21.46
CA ALA A 688 -46.74 6.08 22.00
C ALA A 688 -45.96 4.83 21.56
N ASP A 689 -45.19 4.91 20.49
CA ASP A 689 -44.33 3.87 19.92
C ASP A 689 -42.89 3.90 20.47
N GLY A 690 -42.61 4.75 21.47
CA GLY A 690 -41.29 4.90 22.08
C GLY A 690 -40.30 5.75 21.26
N ARG A 691 -40.74 6.34 20.14
CA ARG A 691 -39.93 7.25 19.30
C ARG A 691 -40.11 8.68 19.75
N PHE A 692 -39.13 9.54 19.53
CA PHE A 692 -39.25 10.97 19.84
C PHE A 692 -39.69 11.76 18.61
N VAL A 693 -40.63 12.68 18.82
CA VAL A 693 -41.16 13.59 17.80
C VAL A 693 -40.79 15.04 18.16
N PRO A 694 -40.07 15.76 17.29
CA PRO A 694 -39.77 17.18 17.50
C PRO A 694 -41.06 17.99 17.33
N THR A 695 -41.56 18.57 18.42
CA THR A 695 -42.84 19.31 18.44
C THR A 695 -42.60 20.77 18.80
N PRO A 696 -43.00 21.74 17.96
CA PRO A 696 -42.96 23.16 18.32
C PRO A 696 -43.79 23.43 19.58
N VAL A 697 -43.25 24.25 20.47
CA VAL A 697 -43.96 24.74 21.67
C VAL A 697 -44.45 26.16 21.37
N ALA A 698 -45.74 26.41 21.59
CA ALA A 698 -46.30 27.75 21.46
C ALA A 698 -45.65 28.67 22.51
N ALA A 699 -45.34 29.92 22.14
CA ALA A 699 -44.83 30.92 23.07
C ALA A 699 -45.90 31.19 24.14
N GLU A 700 -45.53 31.05 25.42
CA GLU A 700 -46.35 31.47 26.56
C GLU A 700 -46.33 33.00 26.74
#